data_AF-A0AAQ3LB27-F1
#
_entry.id   AF-A0AAQ3LB27-F1
#
_cell.length_a   1.000
_cell.length_b   1.000
_cell.length_c   1.000
_cell.angle_alpha   90.00
_cell.angle_beta   90.00
_cell.angle_gamma   90.00
#
_symmetry.space_group_name_H-M   'P 1'
#
loop_
_entity.id
_entity.type
_entity.pdbx_description
1 polymer ?
#
loop_
_entity_poly.entity_id
_entity_poly.type
_entity_poly.pdbx_seq_one_letter_code
_entity_poly.pdbx_strand_id
1 'polypeptide(L)'
;MNIPAFLKRRVLPVTLLIGLPCLGAIVSDSDRSLQHVLVNPLEPGADIHKGAWNMTDPYIEVAENVEPQMGAAALTFGGNVKRNKGKGDFSLSGLVPGETKQFAIFVHLTDDANVSTLGLQVRDNEGEILQLHVPADWTGWKTVEFDLEDFPVTQTYPQAGKNSAIDFPIRNVHFSWFSEHDGPTEVTVDGLTAVTELDNKFDGQVKVDIQAPDEVEAGDVLQAFAYFTNYSDSDVELTVDYSLQRNPRFFNDPLGDPVYGSNHAPEGQTWVEVNGERIDDDKSMDGKMWTTSSLPGKPKHYSSADVIVDLEKLRTIRQMKWRSGDANKTWFVDVMASMDGEDFYEVAELQGVDQHAKWGINQFPEFEPFDARWVKFHYRTKGEKVNTIHFPSEIMILDGVDDETVGIPDVGEIVDSGSAVVTVPARSFATEFLDFFTPIEGGVYLLGVDVKGEGIHQVEYRNVFTALADKPGLLHNPDARVVINTSRPELVPKIAELGSGWVRFENMKWPFVSSEPHKYQYNPGVKPWAIRFDDLYKDYKDHGIEILPYMFLIPKWSSQPGPDVPERMLLTQRPKNLADYGEFCFQTVARYGSKKHPPEVLKTEDKVSGLNLINYYEMYNEPNMNPSPKATWGAWAAPMSDFYEMMRFGAEGVKAADPDAIITSTAYAGATVDVVDPMRTYTYADGKHPIDFIDIINVHYYSGHEAPETSTTDGNVRKSTGQTFAKNMRELSEWRDRYVPGKPIWMTETGYDTAGPFGTNETIQAARLPRQVMLCLANGVEKVFVYREAGSTPSKHAASGLLRNDYSKKPSWYTYGTLIREFVDVKGGAIRLPYEDENVWLLLWDNGGAPMVTAWTVNGSAKLDIDLGPCVMTDAFGSKTALDSTEGFELGIYPVYMNGFKNLSEIDFLKGEYLAQEVAYQKYLGDVAALNKYLFDFGHEDQVGTLRMESIKTPFIAVQNDSLWSDETGYGFNTEAKSTDDRKYLRDRKLDRDSVKVNGEVFSFEVEPGRYMISLKADSYVDTLDTVVSYGNNSPIKLEVSKSNPIAETEIAVVDPDTKVNVEVVGAPGNLYWIKCVELM
;
A
#
# COMPACT_ATOMS: atom_id res chain seq x y z
N MET A 1 -5.43 33.46 34.89
CA MET A 1 -5.13 32.82 33.59
C MET A 1 -3.74 32.22 33.74
N ASN A 2 -3.68 30.92 34.01
CA ASN A 2 -2.44 30.18 34.19
C ASN A 2 -2.00 29.69 32.81
N ILE A 3 -0.82 30.15 32.36
CA ILE A 3 -0.17 29.69 31.14
C ILE A 3 0.54 28.35 31.48
N PRO A 4 0.38 27.27 30.69
CA PRO A 4 1.03 25.99 30.95
C PRO A 4 2.56 26.08 30.88
N ALA A 5 3.24 25.26 31.69
CA ALA A 5 4.70 25.26 31.87
C ALA A 5 5.54 24.78 30.66
N PHE A 6 4.92 24.53 29.50
CA PHE A 6 5.58 23.93 28.32
C PHE A 6 6.40 24.93 27.49
N LEU A 7 6.20 26.24 27.66
CA LEU A 7 6.92 27.31 26.94
C LEU A 7 8.31 27.67 27.52
N LYS A 8 8.91 26.77 28.31
CA LYS A 8 10.25 26.92 28.91
C LYS A 8 11.29 25.96 28.33
N ARG A 9 11.12 25.46 27.10
CA ARG A 9 12.26 24.91 26.37
C ARG A 9 13.23 26.05 26.07
N ARG A 10 14.37 25.97 26.74
CA ARG A 10 15.48 26.93 26.64
C ARG A 10 15.89 27.03 25.18
N VAL A 11 15.79 28.22 24.61
CA VAL A 11 16.84 28.69 23.70
C VAL A 11 18.12 28.60 24.54
N LEU A 12 18.94 27.57 24.31
CA LEU A 12 20.27 27.48 24.87
C LEU A 12 20.96 28.82 24.57
N PRO A 13 21.50 29.54 25.57
CA PRO A 13 22.35 30.66 25.25
C PRO A 13 23.51 30.09 24.45
N VAL A 14 23.60 30.49 23.18
CA VAL A 14 24.73 30.29 22.27
C VAL A 14 25.97 30.84 22.98
N THR A 15 26.53 30.02 23.85
CA THR A 15 27.86 30.19 24.38
C THR A 15 28.69 29.52 23.32
N LEU A 16 29.36 30.33 22.51
CA LEU A 16 30.42 29.95 21.58
C LEU A 16 30.98 28.56 21.95
N LEU A 17 30.57 27.51 21.23
CA LEU A 17 31.16 26.18 21.30
C LEU A 17 32.55 26.29 20.67
N ILE A 18 33.46 26.96 21.39
CA ILE A 18 34.87 26.98 21.07
C ILE A 18 35.37 25.58 21.43
N GLY A 19 35.50 24.74 20.41
CA GLY A 19 36.25 23.48 20.42
C GLY A 19 36.07 22.65 21.68
N LEU A 20 35.09 21.75 21.68
CA LEU A 20 35.27 20.50 22.43
C LEU A 20 36.67 19.97 22.07
N PRO A 21 37.51 19.62 23.07
CA PRO A 21 38.78 19.00 22.74
C PRO A 21 38.43 17.77 21.93
N CYS A 22 38.89 17.73 20.68
CA CYS A 22 38.95 16.49 19.92
C CYS A 22 39.41 15.41 20.90
N LEU A 23 38.81 14.23 20.87
CA LEU A 23 39.45 13.01 21.36
C LEU A 23 40.69 12.72 20.49
N GLY A 24 41.61 13.69 20.39
CA GLY A 24 43.00 13.50 20.09
C GLY A 24 43.66 12.99 21.36
N ALA A 25 43.35 11.75 21.73
CA ALA A 25 44.46 10.90 22.10
C ALA A 25 45.32 10.85 20.82
N ILE A 26 46.31 11.74 20.77
CA ILE A 26 47.38 11.73 19.78
C ILE A 26 47.84 10.27 19.75
N VAL A 27 47.55 9.57 18.65
CA VAL A 27 48.25 8.34 18.32
C VAL A 27 49.71 8.73 18.44
N SER A 28 50.40 8.20 19.45
CA SER A 28 51.86 8.28 19.44
C SER A 28 52.27 7.77 18.07
N ASP A 29 53.17 8.48 17.40
CA ASP A 29 53.68 8.36 16.02
C ASP A 29 54.13 6.93 15.58
N SER A 30 53.76 5.88 16.32
CA SER A 30 54.30 4.53 16.31
C SER A 30 53.44 3.47 15.61
N ASP A 31 52.20 3.71 15.20
CA ASP A 31 51.48 2.71 14.38
C ASP A 31 50.56 3.30 13.31
N ARG A 32 51.15 3.56 12.14
CA ARG A 32 50.43 3.99 10.93
C ARG A 32 49.59 2.87 10.29
N SER A 33 49.31 1.76 10.97
CA SER A 33 48.39 0.72 10.46
C SER A 33 46.96 0.87 10.98
N LEU A 34 46.77 1.59 12.09
CA LEU A 34 45.49 1.68 12.80
C LEU A 34 44.60 2.82 12.26
N GLN A 35 43.30 2.54 12.15
CA GLN A 35 42.24 3.47 11.81
C GLN A 35 41.30 3.65 13.01
N HIS A 36 41.04 4.89 13.39
CA HIS A 36 39.92 5.23 14.27
C HIS A 36 38.65 5.41 13.42
N VAL A 37 37.61 4.64 13.71
CA VAL A 37 36.31 4.73 13.04
C VAL A 37 35.21 5.05 14.04
N LEU A 38 34.30 5.93 13.63
CA LEU A 38 33.00 6.05 14.28
C LEU A 38 32.13 4.88 13.82
N VAL A 39 31.79 3.98 14.73
CA VAL A 39 31.00 2.79 14.42
C VAL A 39 29.51 3.12 14.40
N ASN A 40 29.04 3.90 15.38
CA ASN A 40 27.68 4.44 15.42
C ASN A 40 27.66 5.69 16.32
N PRO A 41 27.09 6.83 15.88
CA PRO A 41 27.00 8.03 16.71
C PRO A 41 26.04 7.90 17.91
N LEU A 42 25.15 6.89 17.92
CA LEU A 42 24.12 6.67 18.95
C LEU A 42 23.12 7.81 19.06
N GLU A 43 22.63 8.29 17.92
CA GLU A 43 21.72 9.43 17.86
C GLU A 43 20.25 9.03 17.64
N PRO A 44 19.30 9.94 17.92
CA PRO A 44 17.90 9.76 17.54
C PRO A 44 17.76 9.42 16.05
N GLY A 45 17.02 8.36 15.75
CA GLY A 45 16.85 7.86 14.38
C GLY A 45 17.94 6.90 13.89
N ALA A 46 18.94 6.57 14.71
CA ALA A 46 19.82 5.44 14.42
C ALA A 46 19.02 4.11 14.43
N ASP A 47 19.37 3.16 13.54
CA ASP A 47 18.75 1.84 13.47
C ASP A 47 19.15 0.97 14.66
N ILE A 48 18.44 1.15 15.78
CA ILE A 48 18.73 0.51 17.06
C ILE A 48 17.60 -0.45 17.44
N HIS A 49 17.92 -1.74 17.51
CA HIS A 49 16.97 -2.78 17.90
C HIS A 49 17.09 -3.12 19.39
N LYS A 50 15.97 -3.11 20.11
CA LYS A 50 15.90 -3.41 21.55
C LYS A 50 15.85 -4.92 21.81
N GLY A 51 16.70 -5.38 22.73
CA GLY A 51 16.70 -6.72 23.31
C GLY A 51 16.49 -6.67 24.82
N ALA A 52 15.83 -7.69 25.36
CA ALA A 52 15.53 -7.76 26.79
C ALA A 52 15.45 -9.22 27.26
N TRP A 53 16.03 -9.53 28.42
CA TRP A 53 15.88 -10.81 29.11
C TRP A 53 15.55 -10.58 30.59
N ASN A 54 14.48 -11.20 31.08
CA ASN A 54 13.91 -10.92 32.41
C ASN A 54 13.60 -9.42 32.68
N MET A 55 13.30 -8.67 31.62
CA MET A 55 12.89 -7.26 31.66
C MET A 55 11.59 -7.09 30.87
N THR A 56 10.75 -6.13 31.26
CA THR A 56 9.58 -5.67 30.51
C THR A 56 9.72 -4.23 30.10
N ASP A 57 8.95 -3.86 29.08
CA ASP A 57 8.80 -2.48 28.62
C ASP A 57 10.14 -1.80 28.25
N PRO A 58 10.99 -2.44 27.41
CA PRO A 58 12.23 -1.81 26.96
C PRO A 58 11.94 -0.52 26.18
N TYR A 59 12.61 0.57 26.55
CA TYR A 59 12.49 1.87 25.88
C TYR A 59 13.86 2.42 25.48
N ILE A 60 13.82 3.36 24.53
CA ILE A 60 14.93 4.21 24.09
C ILE A 60 14.34 5.61 24.01
N GLU A 61 15.01 6.59 24.60
CA GLU A 61 14.61 7.99 24.54
C GLU A 61 15.82 8.91 24.51
N VAL A 62 15.62 10.15 24.07
CA VAL A 62 16.64 11.19 24.18
C VAL A 62 16.88 11.49 25.65
N ALA A 63 18.13 11.42 26.10
CA ALA A 63 18.46 11.66 27.50
C ALA A 63 18.10 13.11 27.91
N GLU A 64 17.28 13.25 28.94
CA GLU A 64 16.96 14.56 29.50
C GLU A 64 18.05 15.02 30.47
N ASN A 65 18.52 16.26 30.33
CA ASN A 65 19.52 16.88 31.22
C ASN A 65 20.89 16.17 31.26
N VAL A 66 21.20 15.33 30.27
CA VAL A 66 22.53 14.78 30.06
C VAL A 66 23.11 15.41 28.80
N GLU A 67 24.20 16.17 28.96
CA GLU A 67 24.91 16.75 27.83
C GLU A 67 25.59 15.62 27.03
N PRO A 68 25.37 15.52 25.70
CA PRO A 68 26.02 14.53 24.85
C PRO A 68 27.55 14.70 24.87
N GLN A 69 28.27 13.59 24.78
CA GLN A 69 29.71 13.53 24.52
C GLN A 69 30.01 13.55 23.01
N MET A 70 29.12 13.02 22.19
CA MET A 70 29.21 12.98 20.73
C MET A 70 27.86 13.37 20.09
N GLY A 71 27.91 14.01 18.92
CA GLY A 71 26.69 14.34 18.16
C GLY A 71 25.69 15.26 18.89
N ALA A 72 24.41 15.06 18.59
CA ALA A 72 23.24 15.85 18.97
C ALA A 72 22.71 15.57 20.36
N ALA A 73 22.77 14.31 20.76
CA ALA A 73 21.96 13.78 21.84
C ALA A 73 22.50 12.44 22.30
N ALA A 74 22.61 12.28 23.62
CA ALA A 74 22.78 10.98 24.24
C ALA A 74 21.43 10.25 24.30
N LEU A 75 21.47 8.92 24.23
CA LEU A 75 20.28 8.07 24.29
C LEU A 75 20.21 7.33 25.63
N THR A 76 19.06 7.39 26.28
CA THR A 76 18.76 6.62 27.48
C THR A 76 18.00 5.36 27.11
N PHE A 77 18.53 4.23 27.56
CA PHE A 77 17.97 2.91 27.38
C PHE A 77 17.50 2.39 28.72
N GLY A 78 16.28 1.89 28.79
CA GLY A 78 15.76 1.40 30.06
C GLY A 78 14.64 0.38 29.93
N GLY A 79 14.14 -0.04 31.08
CA GLY A 79 13.02 -0.95 31.22
C GLY A 79 12.80 -1.36 32.67
N ASN A 80 11.87 -2.28 32.90
CA ASN A 80 11.54 -2.76 34.24
C ASN A 80 11.93 -4.23 34.43
N VAL A 81 12.89 -4.48 35.32
CA VAL A 81 13.52 -5.78 35.54
C VAL A 81 12.67 -6.63 36.48
N LYS A 82 12.29 -7.82 36.02
CA LYS A 82 11.46 -8.77 36.78
C LYS A 82 12.21 -9.49 37.89
N ARG A 83 13.52 -9.69 37.72
CA ARG A 83 14.40 -10.44 38.62
C ARG A 83 15.82 -9.91 38.48
N ASN A 84 16.56 -9.93 39.58
CA ASN A 84 17.98 -9.55 39.60
C ASN A 84 18.77 -10.15 38.43
N LYS A 85 19.70 -9.37 37.88
CA LYS A 85 20.46 -9.71 36.66
C LYS A 85 19.62 -9.84 35.40
N GLY A 86 18.47 -9.18 35.31
CA GLY A 86 17.82 -9.00 34.02
C GLY A 86 18.71 -8.16 33.10
N LYS A 87 18.70 -8.51 31.81
CA LYS A 87 19.53 -7.94 30.77
C LYS A 87 18.70 -6.99 29.92
N GLY A 88 19.22 -5.79 29.69
CA GLY A 88 18.85 -4.98 28.54
C GLY A 88 19.97 -5.03 27.51
N ASP A 89 19.62 -5.02 26.23
CA ASP A 89 20.61 -4.88 25.15
C ASP A 89 20.04 -4.14 23.96
N PHE A 90 20.93 -3.60 23.13
CA PHE A 90 20.56 -3.01 21.86
C PHE A 90 21.65 -3.20 20.80
N SER A 91 21.22 -3.40 19.56
CA SER A 91 22.12 -3.53 18.40
C SER A 91 22.64 -2.15 17.98
N LEU A 92 23.94 -2.04 17.73
CA LEU A 92 24.63 -0.79 17.45
C LEU A 92 25.33 -0.70 16.10
N SER A 93 25.59 -1.80 15.40
CA SER A 93 26.29 -1.68 14.12
C SER A 93 26.13 -2.87 13.19
N GLY A 94 26.38 -2.61 11.91
CA GLY A 94 26.71 -3.62 10.91
C GLY A 94 28.19 -3.99 10.92
N LEU A 95 28.70 -4.47 9.79
CA LEU A 95 30.09 -4.86 9.58
C LEU A 95 31.08 -3.75 10.00
N VAL A 96 31.97 -4.05 10.96
CA VAL A 96 33.14 -3.21 11.28
C VAL A 96 34.31 -3.71 10.45
N PRO A 97 34.88 -2.91 9.54
CA PRO A 97 35.91 -3.37 8.62
C PRO A 97 37.24 -3.62 9.34
N GLY A 98 38.03 -4.55 8.79
CA GLY A 98 39.38 -4.85 9.28
C GLY A 98 39.43 -5.68 10.55
N GLU A 99 40.63 -5.75 11.12
CA GLU A 99 40.93 -6.40 12.39
C GLU A 99 40.75 -5.39 13.53
N THR A 100 39.57 -5.40 14.15
CA THR A 100 39.27 -4.48 15.25
C THR A 100 40.12 -4.81 16.48
N LYS A 101 40.86 -3.82 16.98
CA LYS A 101 41.70 -3.94 18.16
C LYS A 101 40.97 -3.47 19.41
N GLN A 102 40.18 -2.41 19.30
CA GLN A 102 39.52 -1.81 20.45
C GLN A 102 38.12 -1.29 20.08
N PHE A 103 37.18 -1.39 21.01
CA PHE A 103 35.95 -0.59 21.01
C PHE A 103 35.95 0.42 22.16
N ALA A 104 35.31 1.56 21.98
CA ALA A 104 35.03 2.50 23.06
C ALA A 104 33.60 3.04 22.94
N ILE A 105 32.91 3.17 24.07
CA ILE A 105 31.56 3.76 24.14
C ILE A 105 31.46 4.70 25.33
N PHE A 106 30.80 5.85 25.16
CA PHE A 106 30.52 6.75 26.28
C PHE A 106 29.28 6.26 27.01
N VAL A 107 29.37 6.13 28.34
CA VAL A 107 28.27 5.68 29.17
C VAL A 107 28.11 6.60 30.37
N HIS A 108 26.89 7.07 30.57
CA HIS A 108 26.47 7.87 31.71
C HIS A 108 25.54 7.05 32.63
N LEU A 109 25.89 7.00 33.91
CA LEU A 109 25.08 6.37 34.96
C LEU A 109 24.63 7.42 35.98
N THR A 110 23.35 7.41 36.34
CA THR A 110 22.83 8.24 37.44
C THR A 110 23.29 7.71 38.80
N ASP A 111 23.14 8.52 39.85
CA ASP A 111 23.48 8.12 41.23
C ASP A 111 22.68 6.89 41.71
N ASP A 112 21.49 6.68 41.14
CA ASP A 112 20.53 5.63 41.46
C ASP A 112 20.42 4.54 40.37
N ALA A 113 21.37 4.50 39.43
CA ALA A 113 21.35 3.55 38.33
C ALA A 113 21.35 2.09 38.82
N ASN A 114 20.29 1.35 38.50
CA ASN A 114 20.21 -0.10 38.77
C ASN A 114 20.95 -0.90 37.69
N VAL A 115 22.29 -0.82 37.69
CA VAL A 115 23.16 -1.50 36.71
C VAL A 115 24.36 -2.11 37.43
N SER A 116 24.54 -3.43 37.35
CA SER A 116 25.68 -4.12 37.95
C SER A 116 26.88 -4.24 37.01
N THR A 117 26.62 -4.54 35.74
CA THR A 117 27.64 -4.78 34.72
C THR A 117 27.12 -4.34 33.36
N LEU A 118 28.01 -3.88 32.50
CA LEU A 118 27.68 -3.55 31.12
C LEU A 118 28.82 -3.91 30.17
N GLY A 119 28.53 -3.99 28.89
CA GLY A 119 29.53 -4.05 27.84
C GLY A 119 28.98 -4.57 26.52
N LEU A 120 29.84 -5.13 25.68
CA LEU A 120 29.52 -5.44 24.29
C LEU A 120 29.24 -6.92 24.08
N GLN A 121 28.31 -7.22 23.19
CA GLN A 121 28.10 -8.53 22.61
C GLN A 121 28.36 -8.43 21.11
N VAL A 122 29.39 -9.11 20.61
CA VAL A 122 29.79 -9.06 19.20
C VAL A 122 29.40 -10.35 18.48
N ARG A 123 28.98 -10.22 17.22
CA ARG A 123 28.91 -11.33 16.28
C ARG A 123 30.09 -11.23 15.34
N ASP A 124 30.93 -12.24 15.34
CA ASP A 124 32.16 -12.25 14.55
C ASP A 124 31.94 -12.75 13.11
N ASN A 125 33.01 -12.90 12.34
CA ASN A 125 32.96 -13.32 10.94
C ASN A 125 32.53 -14.79 10.76
N GLU A 126 32.79 -15.64 11.73
CA GLU A 126 32.30 -17.01 11.72
C GLU A 126 30.84 -17.14 12.18
N GLY A 127 30.24 -16.04 12.64
CA GLY A 127 28.89 -15.98 13.20
C GLY A 127 28.81 -16.44 14.65
N GLU A 128 29.94 -16.55 15.35
CA GLU A 128 30.01 -16.79 16.79
C GLU A 128 29.57 -15.52 17.55
N ILE A 129 28.78 -15.71 18.61
CA ILE A 129 28.31 -14.63 19.48
C ILE A 129 29.09 -14.61 20.79
N LEU A 130 29.83 -13.53 20.99
CA LEU A 130 30.79 -13.34 22.06
C LEU A 130 30.42 -12.12 22.90
N GLN A 131 30.74 -12.12 24.20
CA GLN A 131 30.41 -11.01 25.11
C GLN A 131 31.62 -10.57 25.95
N LEU A 132 31.68 -9.26 26.21
CA LEU A 132 32.69 -8.54 26.94
C LEU A 132 31.98 -7.64 27.97
N HIS A 133 32.18 -7.85 29.27
CA HIS A 133 31.50 -7.08 30.31
C HIS A 133 32.46 -6.52 31.35
N VAL A 134 32.20 -5.30 31.80
CA VAL A 134 32.88 -4.62 32.90
C VAL A 134 31.91 -4.32 34.05
N PRO A 135 32.40 -4.20 35.30
CA PRO A 135 31.59 -3.69 36.41
C PRO A 135 31.12 -2.25 36.15
N ALA A 136 29.88 -1.94 36.51
CA ALA A 136 29.26 -0.62 36.35
C ALA A 136 29.32 0.20 37.66
N ASP A 137 30.53 0.45 38.17
CA ASP A 137 30.78 1.01 39.51
C ASP A 137 31.08 2.53 39.54
N TRP A 138 30.47 3.30 38.63
CA TRP A 138 30.65 4.76 38.53
C TRP A 138 29.33 5.51 38.39
N THR A 139 29.43 6.84 38.50
CA THR A 139 28.34 7.80 38.26
C THR A 139 28.85 8.87 37.31
N GLY A 140 27.98 9.39 36.45
CA GLY A 140 28.30 10.36 35.42
C GLY A 140 28.89 9.69 34.17
N TRP A 141 29.46 10.52 33.29
CA TRP A 141 30.09 10.05 32.05
C TRP A 141 31.39 9.29 32.31
N LYS A 142 31.53 8.15 31.64
CA LYS A 142 32.76 7.38 31.54
C LYS A 142 32.87 6.79 30.14
N THR A 143 34.03 6.95 29.51
CA THR A 143 34.38 6.18 28.31
C THR A 143 34.77 4.77 28.74
N VAL A 144 34.06 3.78 28.22
CA VAL A 144 34.30 2.36 28.51
C VAL A 144 34.98 1.74 27.31
N GLU A 145 36.23 1.31 27.52
CA GLU A 145 37.10 0.75 26.49
C GLU A 145 37.18 -0.79 26.60
N PHE A 146 37.09 -1.45 25.46
CA PHE A 146 37.17 -2.91 25.32
C PHE A 146 38.33 -3.25 24.37
N ASP A 147 39.50 -3.56 24.94
CA ASP A 147 40.68 -4.02 24.20
C ASP A 147 40.53 -5.50 23.83
N LEU A 148 40.27 -5.81 22.56
CA LEU A 148 39.92 -7.17 22.14
C LEU A 148 41.08 -8.16 22.24
N GLU A 149 42.33 -7.71 22.33
CA GLU A 149 43.49 -8.59 22.51
C GLU A 149 43.63 -9.06 23.97
N ASP A 150 43.35 -8.16 24.92
CA ASP A 150 43.54 -8.40 26.35
C ASP A 150 42.24 -8.73 27.12
N PHE A 151 41.07 -8.50 26.51
CA PHE A 151 39.80 -8.68 27.21
C PHE A 151 39.37 -10.16 27.27
N PRO A 152 38.92 -10.67 28.43
CA PRO A 152 38.39 -12.03 28.54
C PRO A 152 37.06 -12.14 27.79
N VAL A 153 37.10 -12.69 26.58
CA VAL A 153 35.92 -12.93 25.77
C VAL A 153 35.25 -14.24 26.17
N THR A 154 33.92 -14.24 26.29
CA THR A 154 33.15 -15.48 26.55
C THR A 154 32.04 -15.66 25.54
N GLN A 155 31.74 -16.91 25.19
CA GLN A 155 30.53 -17.19 24.43
C GLN A 155 29.29 -16.81 25.24
N THR A 156 28.33 -16.13 24.61
CA THR A 156 27.05 -15.76 25.25
C THR A 156 26.26 -17.02 25.68
N TYR A 157 26.41 -18.10 24.91
CA TYR A 157 25.95 -19.46 25.20
C TYR A 157 26.85 -20.46 24.48
N PRO A 158 26.95 -21.73 24.93
CA PRO A 158 27.78 -22.73 24.26
C PRO A 158 27.42 -22.89 22.77
N GLN A 159 28.37 -22.62 21.88
CA GLN A 159 28.19 -22.70 20.43
C GLN A 159 29.03 -23.84 19.85
N ALA A 160 28.38 -24.82 19.23
CA ALA A 160 29.05 -26.02 18.72
C ALA A 160 29.92 -25.69 17.50
N GLY A 161 31.16 -26.20 17.49
CA GLY A 161 32.11 -26.00 16.39
C GLY A 161 32.77 -24.62 16.36
N LYS A 162 32.67 -23.86 17.45
CA LYS A 162 33.19 -22.50 17.61
C LYS A 162 34.39 -22.45 18.54
N ASN A 163 35.30 -21.50 18.30
CA ASN A 163 36.65 -21.51 18.87
C ASN A 163 36.78 -20.61 20.12
N SER A 164 35.74 -19.82 20.46
CA SER A 164 35.78 -18.83 21.55
C SER A 164 36.85 -17.76 21.37
N ALA A 165 37.22 -17.48 20.12
CA ALA A 165 38.09 -16.40 19.70
C ALA A 165 37.28 -15.45 18.80
N ILE A 166 37.67 -14.17 18.76
CA ILE A 166 37.02 -13.20 17.89
C ILE A 166 37.60 -13.37 16.47
N ASP A 167 36.74 -13.74 15.51
CA ASP A 167 37.11 -13.81 14.11
C ASP A 167 36.71 -12.53 13.35
N PHE A 168 37.65 -11.88 12.68
CA PHE A 168 37.42 -10.61 11.98
C PHE A 168 37.04 -10.79 10.50
N PRO A 169 36.35 -9.82 9.87
CA PRO A 169 35.78 -8.61 10.46
C PRO A 169 34.55 -8.86 11.36
N ILE A 170 34.30 -7.97 12.33
CA ILE A 170 33.11 -8.06 13.20
C ILE A 170 31.87 -7.77 12.37
N ARG A 171 30.86 -8.64 12.43
CA ARG A 171 29.62 -8.51 11.65
C ARG A 171 28.54 -7.68 12.34
N ASN A 172 28.53 -7.66 13.67
CA ASN A 172 27.55 -6.90 14.45
C ASN A 172 28.09 -6.63 15.86
N VAL A 173 27.74 -5.47 16.43
CA VAL A 173 28.01 -5.11 17.82
C VAL A 173 26.69 -4.78 18.50
N HIS A 174 26.47 -5.35 19.68
CA HIS A 174 25.38 -5.00 20.58
C HIS A 174 25.95 -4.43 21.86
N PHE A 175 25.36 -3.38 22.40
CA PHE A 175 25.59 -3.00 23.79
C PHE A 175 24.63 -3.76 24.70
N SER A 176 25.09 -4.16 25.87
CA SER A 176 24.30 -4.89 26.85
C SER A 176 24.60 -4.41 28.27
N TRP A 177 23.59 -4.38 29.12
CA TRP A 177 23.74 -4.12 30.55
C TRP A 177 22.89 -5.09 31.36
N PHE A 178 23.30 -5.32 32.61
CA PHE A 178 22.63 -6.18 33.56
C PHE A 178 22.32 -5.39 34.81
N SER A 179 21.12 -5.58 35.33
CA SER A 179 20.64 -4.96 36.56
C SER A 179 21.19 -5.62 37.83
N GLU A 180 21.36 -4.81 38.88
CA GLU A 180 21.77 -5.29 40.19
C GLU A 180 20.59 -5.95 40.93
N HIS A 181 19.41 -5.34 40.85
CA HIS A 181 18.18 -5.73 41.54
C HIS A 181 16.96 -5.69 40.60
N ASP A 182 15.81 -6.18 41.09
CA ASP A 182 14.52 -6.03 40.40
C ASP A 182 13.99 -4.58 40.47
N GLY A 183 13.22 -4.18 39.46
CA GLY A 183 12.70 -2.82 39.32
C GLY A 183 13.25 -2.08 38.09
N PRO A 184 13.00 -0.76 37.98
CA PRO A 184 13.51 0.06 36.88
C PRO A 184 15.03 -0.03 36.74
N THR A 185 15.52 -0.06 35.50
CA THR A 185 16.94 0.01 35.15
C THR A 185 17.07 0.94 33.94
N GLU A 186 18.11 1.75 33.93
CA GLU A 186 18.43 2.59 32.78
C GLU A 186 19.93 2.84 32.67
N VAL A 187 20.37 3.10 31.45
CA VAL A 187 21.73 3.47 31.09
C VAL A 187 21.66 4.49 29.97
N THR A 188 22.41 5.58 30.11
CA THR A 188 22.54 6.57 29.05
C THR A 188 23.85 6.30 28.31
N VAL A 189 23.83 6.25 26.99
CA VAL A 189 25.03 6.06 26.17
C VAL A 189 25.13 7.10 25.07
N ASP A 190 26.33 7.27 24.56
CA ASP A 190 26.64 8.16 23.45
C ASP A 190 27.88 7.64 22.71
N GLY A 191 27.89 7.70 21.37
CA GLY A 191 28.97 7.30 20.48
C GLY A 191 29.65 5.94 20.72
N LEU A 192 29.55 5.01 19.78
CA LEU A 192 30.41 3.83 19.71
C LEU A 192 31.52 4.05 18.67
N THR A 193 32.78 3.93 19.08
CA THR A 193 33.95 4.04 18.21
C THR A 193 34.76 2.76 18.23
N ALA A 194 35.59 2.55 17.22
CA ALA A 194 36.55 1.45 17.17
C ALA A 194 37.91 1.88 16.66
N VAL A 195 38.94 1.15 17.08
CA VAL A 195 40.28 1.19 16.50
C VAL A 195 40.47 -0.11 15.74
N THR A 196 40.73 -0.03 14.44
CA THR A 196 40.81 -1.19 13.56
C THR A 196 42.03 -1.15 12.66
N GLU A 197 42.65 -2.30 12.43
CA GLU A 197 43.68 -2.44 11.41
C GLU A 197 42.98 -2.76 10.08
N LEU A 198 43.03 -1.83 9.13
CA LEU A 198 42.38 -1.99 7.83
C LEU A 198 43.32 -2.70 6.85
N ASP A 199 42.76 -3.59 6.03
CA ASP A 199 43.42 -4.01 4.79
C ASP A 199 43.62 -2.77 3.89
N ASN A 200 44.72 -2.69 3.12
CA ASN A 200 45.16 -1.56 2.28
C ASN A 200 44.19 -1.11 1.15
N LYS A 201 42.87 -1.29 1.28
CA LYS A 201 41.86 -1.07 0.24
C LYS A 201 41.14 0.28 0.33
N PHE A 202 41.43 1.12 1.33
CA PHE A 202 40.71 2.38 1.59
C PHE A 202 41.51 3.64 1.22
N ASP A 203 42.56 3.52 0.41
CA ASP A 203 43.50 4.61 0.13
C ASP A 203 42.81 5.87 -0.43
N GLY A 204 42.84 6.95 0.38
CA GLY A 204 42.63 8.33 -0.05
C GLY A 204 41.20 8.89 0.00
N GLN A 205 40.21 8.14 0.50
CA GLN A 205 38.82 8.63 0.57
C GLN A 205 38.46 9.16 1.96
N VAL A 206 37.64 10.21 2.00
CA VAL A 206 36.87 10.59 3.19
C VAL A 206 35.46 10.08 2.99
N LYS A 207 34.93 9.32 3.94
CA LYS A 207 33.51 8.94 3.99
C LYS A 207 32.73 10.02 4.76
N VAL A 208 31.69 10.56 4.15
CA VAL A 208 30.69 11.39 4.82
C VAL A 208 29.48 10.53 5.20
N ASP A 209 28.85 10.78 6.34
CA ASP A 209 27.51 10.30 6.69
C ASP A 209 26.71 11.45 7.34
N ILE A 210 25.42 11.58 7.05
CA ILE A 210 24.55 12.61 7.67
C ILE A 210 23.48 12.00 8.54
N GLN A 211 23.35 12.53 9.74
CA GLN A 211 22.25 12.23 10.64
C GLN A 211 21.35 13.45 10.83
N ALA A 212 20.05 13.21 10.70
CA ALA A 212 18.99 14.13 11.08
C ALA A 212 17.79 13.31 11.56
N PRO A 213 16.91 13.86 12.41
CA PRO A 213 15.66 13.20 12.74
C PRO A 213 14.80 13.05 11.48
N ASP A 214 14.11 11.91 11.35
CA ASP A 214 13.15 11.69 10.26
C ASP A 214 11.94 12.63 10.36
N GLU A 215 11.63 13.08 11.58
CA GLU A 215 10.50 13.94 11.90
C GLU A 215 10.88 14.99 12.94
N VAL A 216 10.43 16.23 12.74
CA VAL A 216 10.62 17.38 13.65
C VAL A 216 9.27 18.03 13.96
N GLU A 217 9.08 18.61 15.15
CA GLU A 217 7.85 19.35 15.44
C GLU A 217 7.76 20.63 14.58
N ALA A 218 6.56 20.94 14.07
CA ALA A 218 6.37 22.20 13.34
C ALA A 218 6.61 23.40 14.29
N GLY A 219 7.49 24.31 13.89
CA GLY A 219 7.95 25.44 14.69
C GLY A 219 9.25 25.18 15.46
N ASP A 220 9.81 23.97 15.40
CA ASP A 220 11.16 23.68 15.90
C ASP A 220 12.20 23.89 14.77
N VAL A 221 13.48 23.97 15.17
CA VAL A 221 14.62 24.10 14.26
C VAL A 221 15.23 22.73 14.02
N LEU A 222 15.61 22.42 12.78
CA LEU A 222 16.28 21.17 12.45
C LEU A 222 17.62 21.04 13.20
N GLN A 223 17.85 19.89 13.83
CA GLN A 223 19.15 19.51 14.39
C GLN A 223 19.73 18.43 13.48
N ALA A 224 20.87 18.69 12.85
CA ALA A 224 21.51 17.75 11.94
C ALA A 224 23.04 17.78 12.10
N PHE A 225 23.67 16.64 11.80
CA PHE A 225 25.10 16.42 11.97
C PHE A 225 25.68 15.75 10.74
N ALA A 226 26.91 16.13 10.40
CA ALA A 226 27.72 15.45 9.40
C ALA A 226 28.90 14.75 10.10
N TYR A 227 29.13 13.50 9.73
CA TYR A 227 30.19 12.64 10.22
C TYR A 227 31.18 12.38 9.12
N PHE A 228 32.46 12.51 9.42
CA PHE A 228 33.54 12.36 8.45
C PHE A 228 34.50 11.29 8.93
N THR A 229 34.82 10.29 8.10
CA THR A 229 35.89 9.32 8.38
C THR A 229 36.96 9.46 7.32
N ASN A 230 38.16 9.89 7.71
CA ASN A 230 39.32 10.05 6.85
C ASN A 230 40.18 8.79 6.91
N TYR A 231 40.32 8.11 5.77
CA TYR A 231 41.16 6.91 5.64
C TYR A 231 42.60 7.22 5.20
N SER A 232 42.95 8.50 4.97
CA SER A 232 44.27 8.90 4.52
C SER A 232 45.27 9.08 5.67
N ASP A 233 46.57 9.03 5.33
CA ASP A 233 47.70 9.25 6.25
C ASP A 233 47.95 10.72 6.60
N SER A 234 47.10 11.63 6.10
CA SER A 234 47.22 13.07 6.31
C SER A 234 45.90 13.67 6.75
N ASP A 235 45.96 14.77 7.51
CA ASP A 235 44.76 15.55 7.81
C ASP A 235 44.14 16.05 6.50
N VAL A 236 42.81 16.07 6.45
CA VAL A 236 42.05 16.57 5.31
C VAL A 236 41.21 17.75 5.76
N GLU A 237 41.30 18.87 5.04
CA GLU A 237 40.42 20.01 5.23
C GLU A 237 39.25 19.93 4.24
N LEU A 238 38.03 20.03 4.77
CA LEU A 238 36.79 19.92 4.02
C LEU A 238 35.95 21.18 4.21
N THR A 239 35.35 21.68 3.14
CA THR A 239 34.25 22.65 3.16
C THR A 239 32.94 21.89 3.06
N VAL A 240 32.00 22.17 3.95
CA VAL A 240 30.70 21.50 4.06
C VAL A 240 29.62 22.54 3.84
N ASP A 241 29.05 22.59 2.64
CA ASP A 241 27.91 23.44 2.31
C ASP A 241 26.62 22.66 2.54
N TYR A 242 25.63 23.24 3.22
CA TYR A 242 24.38 22.54 3.49
C TYR A 242 23.16 23.43 3.29
N SER A 243 22.04 22.82 2.93
CA SER A 243 20.78 23.51 2.67
C SER A 243 19.58 22.67 3.11
N LEU A 244 18.52 23.36 3.53
CA LEU A 244 17.22 22.78 3.84
C LEU A 244 16.20 23.38 2.89
N GLN A 245 15.68 22.59 1.97
CA GLN A 245 14.74 23.01 0.93
C GLN A 245 13.34 22.49 1.21
N ARG A 246 12.29 23.29 0.97
CA ARG A 246 10.92 22.78 0.90
C ARG A 246 10.82 21.76 -0.23
N ASN A 247 10.24 20.59 0.01
CA ASN A 247 10.13 19.51 -0.96
C ASN A 247 8.65 19.12 -1.22
N PRO A 248 7.78 20.04 -1.67
CA PRO A 248 6.33 19.79 -1.77
C PRO A 248 5.95 18.67 -2.76
N ARG A 249 6.90 18.26 -3.61
CA ARG A 249 6.74 17.17 -4.59
C ARG A 249 7.37 15.85 -4.15
N PHE A 250 7.94 15.82 -2.94
CA PHE A 250 8.60 14.66 -2.36
C PHE A 250 9.57 13.98 -3.33
N PHE A 251 10.58 14.75 -3.76
CA PHE A 251 11.75 14.19 -4.42
C PHE A 251 12.45 13.20 -3.48
N ASN A 252 12.66 11.98 -3.95
CA ASN A 252 13.27 10.89 -3.19
C ASN A 252 13.99 9.92 -4.13
N ASP A 253 14.48 10.41 -5.27
CA ASP A 253 15.33 9.58 -6.11
C ASP A 253 16.64 9.32 -5.36
N PRO A 254 17.27 8.16 -5.56
CA PRO A 254 18.57 7.89 -4.96
C PRO A 254 19.63 8.76 -5.62
N LEU A 255 20.64 9.17 -4.84
CA LEU A 255 21.87 9.72 -5.41
C LEU A 255 22.55 8.72 -6.33
N GLY A 256 23.13 9.21 -7.42
CA GLY A 256 24.09 8.45 -8.22
C GLY A 256 25.26 7.97 -7.35
N ASP A 257 25.92 6.90 -7.77
CA ASP A 257 27.13 6.43 -7.12
C ASP A 257 28.20 7.53 -7.21
N PRO A 258 28.87 7.91 -6.10
CA PRO A 258 29.79 9.06 -6.10
C PRO A 258 31.03 8.84 -6.98
N VAL A 259 31.35 7.60 -7.32
CA VAL A 259 32.47 7.25 -8.21
C VAL A 259 31.97 6.90 -9.61
N TYR A 260 30.85 6.16 -9.68
CA TYR A 260 30.41 5.54 -10.92
C TYR A 260 29.20 6.23 -11.59
N GLY A 261 28.66 7.28 -11.00
CA GLY A 261 27.55 8.06 -11.57
C GLY A 261 26.18 7.40 -11.40
N SER A 262 25.21 7.88 -12.16
CA SER A 262 23.81 7.45 -12.12
C SER A 262 23.62 6.07 -12.75
N ASN A 263 22.58 5.37 -12.31
CA ASN A 263 22.16 4.13 -12.94
C ASN A 263 21.39 4.43 -14.23
N HIS A 264 21.93 4.03 -15.39
CA HIS A 264 21.32 4.28 -16.71
C HIS A 264 20.35 3.19 -17.16
N ALA A 265 20.26 2.07 -16.43
CA ALA A 265 19.34 0.98 -16.80
C ALA A 265 17.85 1.33 -16.64
N PRO A 266 17.39 2.08 -15.61
CA PRO A 266 15.99 2.50 -15.46
C PRO A 266 15.51 3.47 -16.53
N GLU A 267 16.42 4.26 -17.13
CA GLU A 267 16.09 5.19 -18.23
C GLU A 267 15.93 4.44 -19.56
N GLY A 268 16.61 3.31 -19.69
CA GLY A 268 16.65 2.54 -20.93
C GLY A 268 15.40 1.71 -21.21
N GLN A 269 15.10 1.51 -22.50
CA GLN A 269 14.10 0.51 -22.89
C GLN A 269 14.62 -0.90 -22.61
N THR A 270 13.82 -1.72 -21.93
CA THR A 270 14.18 -3.10 -21.59
C THR A 270 13.18 -4.09 -22.17
N TRP A 271 13.67 -5.25 -22.61
CA TRP A 271 12.83 -6.37 -23.03
C TRP A 271 13.54 -7.71 -22.80
N VAL A 272 12.76 -8.79 -22.87
CA VAL A 272 13.25 -10.16 -22.69
C VAL A 272 13.14 -10.92 -24.00
N GLU A 273 14.18 -11.66 -24.40
CA GLU A 273 14.14 -12.57 -25.53
C GLU A 273 14.31 -14.03 -25.06
N VAL A 274 13.49 -14.92 -25.61
CA VAL A 274 13.56 -16.35 -25.33
C VAL A 274 13.41 -17.11 -26.65
N ASN A 275 14.41 -17.94 -26.99
CA ASN A 275 14.42 -18.71 -28.24
C ASN A 275 14.22 -17.85 -29.50
N GLY A 276 14.69 -16.60 -29.50
CA GLY A 276 14.54 -15.67 -30.63
C GLY A 276 13.16 -14.98 -30.70
N GLU A 277 12.29 -15.19 -29.72
CA GLU A 277 11.03 -14.44 -29.59
C GLU A 277 11.17 -13.35 -28.52
N ARG A 278 10.81 -12.12 -28.88
CA ARG A 278 10.72 -10.99 -27.96
C ARG A 278 9.44 -11.08 -27.13
N ILE A 279 9.61 -10.98 -25.81
CA ILE A 279 8.57 -10.82 -24.82
C ILE A 279 8.73 -9.39 -24.30
N ASP A 280 7.81 -8.52 -24.70
CA ASP A 280 7.72 -7.18 -24.12
C ASP A 280 7.26 -7.32 -22.66
N ASP A 281 8.19 -7.09 -21.73
CA ASP A 281 7.93 -7.07 -20.29
C ASP A 281 8.63 -5.84 -19.68
N ASP A 282 7.82 -4.83 -19.35
CA ASP A 282 8.22 -3.58 -18.70
C ASP A 282 8.63 -3.77 -17.24
N LYS A 283 8.51 -5.00 -16.71
CA LYS A 283 8.72 -5.30 -15.28
C LYS A 283 10.08 -5.89 -14.98
N SER A 284 10.98 -6.03 -15.95
CA SER A 284 12.26 -6.73 -15.78
C SER A 284 13.27 -6.06 -14.84
N MET A 285 12.98 -4.83 -14.38
CA MET A 285 13.88 -3.99 -13.57
C MET A 285 13.13 -3.05 -12.61
N ASP A 286 12.13 -3.52 -11.86
CA ASP A 286 11.33 -2.61 -11.02
C ASP A 286 12.05 -2.06 -9.77
N GLY A 287 13.33 -2.38 -9.57
CA GLY A 287 14.20 -1.82 -8.53
C GLY A 287 14.00 -2.41 -7.13
N LYS A 288 13.04 -3.31 -6.96
CA LYS A 288 12.55 -3.68 -5.63
C LYS A 288 13.20 -4.95 -5.10
N MET A 289 13.80 -4.92 -3.91
CA MET A 289 14.48 -6.07 -3.26
C MET A 289 13.61 -7.32 -3.04
N TRP A 290 12.34 -7.28 -3.38
CA TRP A 290 11.38 -8.34 -3.08
C TRP A 290 10.59 -8.82 -4.30
N THR A 291 10.84 -8.23 -5.45
CA THR A 291 10.26 -8.69 -6.71
C THR A 291 11.27 -9.62 -7.38
N THR A 292 10.74 -10.40 -8.30
CA THR A 292 11.54 -11.08 -9.30
C THR A 292 10.71 -11.09 -10.56
N SER A 293 11.25 -10.48 -11.60
CA SER A 293 10.70 -10.59 -12.94
C SER A 293 11.03 -11.99 -13.41
N SER A 294 10.07 -12.70 -14.01
CA SER A 294 10.28 -14.09 -14.35
C SER A 294 9.48 -14.50 -15.56
N LEU A 295 10.00 -15.48 -16.29
CA LEU A 295 9.28 -16.02 -17.44
C LEU A 295 7.99 -16.73 -16.98
N PRO A 296 6.92 -16.71 -17.79
CA PRO A 296 5.70 -17.47 -17.49
C PRO A 296 6.00 -18.94 -17.16
N GLY A 297 5.42 -19.49 -16.10
CA GLY A 297 5.71 -20.86 -15.68
C GLY A 297 5.31 -21.91 -16.72
N LYS A 298 6.30 -22.48 -17.44
CA LYS A 298 6.12 -23.58 -18.42
C LYS A 298 7.00 -24.77 -18.03
N PRO A 299 6.43 -25.93 -17.65
CA PRO A 299 7.19 -27.07 -17.14
C PRO A 299 8.39 -27.48 -18.02
N LYS A 300 9.61 -27.45 -17.47
CA LYS A 300 10.88 -27.83 -18.12
C LYS A 300 11.06 -27.22 -19.52
N HIS A 301 10.70 -25.95 -19.69
CA HIS A 301 10.71 -25.30 -21.00
C HIS A 301 12.00 -24.51 -21.26
N TYR A 302 12.46 -23.75 -20.27
CA TYR A 302 13.49 -22.73 -20.46
C TYR A 302 14.88 -23.26 -20.10
N SER A 303 15.87 -23.04 -20.97
CA SER A 303 17.29 -23.31 -20.69
C SER A 303 18.09 -22.02 -20.47
N SER A 304 17.67 -20.94 -21.15
CA SER A 304 18.25 -19.61 -21.10
C SER A 304 17.21 -18.54 -21.48
N ALA A 305 17.53 -17.28 -21.20
CA ALA A 305 16.80 -16.10 -21.64
C ALA A 305 17.73 -14.89 -21.67
N ASP A 306 17.49 -13.97 -22.60
CA ASP A 306 18.26 -12.74 -22.75
C ASP A 306 17.44 -11.56 -22.23
N VAL A 307 18.02 -10.75 -21.35
CA VAL A 307 17.47 -9.43 -21.00
C VAL A 307 18.30 -8.39 -21.72
N ILE A 308 17.67 -7.49 -22.47
CA ILE A 308 18.38 -6.46 -23.24
C ILE A 308 17.97 -5.10 -22.70
N VAL A 309 18.96 -4.22 -22.54
CA VAL A 309 18.81 -2.83 -22.10
C VAL A 309 19.35 -1.91 -23.20
N ASP A 310 18.51 -1.05 -23.76
CA ASP A 310 18.93 0.07 -24.63
C ASP A 310 19.15 1.31 -23.77
N LEU A 311 20.41 1.75 -23.63
CA LEU A 311 20.83 2.90 -22.84
C LEU A 311 20.57 4.25 -23.51
N GLU A 312 19.83 4.25 -24.64
CA GLU A 312 19.44 5.36 -25.51
C GLU A 312 20.59 6.07 -26.25
N LYS A 313 21.73 6.25 -25.59
CA LYS A 313 22.96 6.81 -26.13
C LYS A 313 24.13 5.85 -25.92
N LEU A 314 25.20 6.05 -26.69
CA LEU A 314 26.47 5.35 -26.52
C LEU A 314 27.11 5.80 -25.20
N ARG A 315 27.53 4.85 -24.37
CA ARG A 315 28.13 5.09 -23.06
C ARG A 315 29.36 4.20 -22.86
N THR A 316 30.34 4.69 -22.11
CA THR A 316 31.50 3.91 -21.68
C THR A 316 31.22 3.31 -20.32
N ILE A 317 30.80 2.04 -20.29
CA ILE A 317 30.40 1.36 -19.06
C ILE A 317 31.63 1.06 -18.21
N ARG A 318 31.60 1.48 -16.95
CA ARG A 318 32.73 1.34 -16.00
C ARG A 318 32.41 0.43 -14.84
N GLN A 319 31.13 0.30 -14.49
CA GLN A 319 30.71 -0.53 -13.37
C GLN A 319 29.31 -1.09 -13.58
N MET A 320 29.10 -2.30 -13.09
CA MET A 320 27.80 -2.94 -13.12
C MET A 320 27.47 -3.59 -11.76
N LYS A 321 26.23 -3.44 -11.34
CA LYS A 321 25.67 -4.11 -10.15
C LYS A 321 24.34 -4.77 -10.51
N TRP A 322 23.86 -5.66 -9.65
CA TRP A 322 22.50 -6.16 -9.74
C TRP A 322 21.87 -6.27 -8.35
N ARG A 323 20.55 -6.15 -8.29
CA ARG A 323 19.77 -6.38 -7.08
C ARG A 323 18.98 -7.66 -7.26
N SER A 324 19.20 -8.62 -6.38
CA SER A 324 18.43 -9.87 -6.35
C SER A 324 17.42 -9.85 -5.21
N GLY A 325 16.14 -10.00 -5.56
CA GLY A 325 15.06 -10.35 -4.64
C GLY A 325 14.94 -11.86 -4.44
N ASP A 326 13.73 -12.44 -4.54
CA ASP A 326 13.44 -13.89 -4.40
C ASP A 326 13.99 -14.75 -5.57
N ALA A 327 15.26 -14.52 -5.93
CA ALA A 327 15.95 -15.13 -7.05
C ALA A 327 16.77 -16.35 -6.60
N ASN A 328 16.13 -17.31 -5.93
CA ASN A 328 16.77 -18.59 -5.53
C ASN A 328 17.06 -19.55 -6.69
N LYS A 329 16.84 -19.16 -7.96
CA LYS A 329 16.73 -20.11 -9.08
C LYS A 329 17.52 -19.76 -10.33
N THR A 330 18.18 -18.60 -10.36
CA THR A 330 19.01 -18.17 -11.49
C THR A 330 20.47 -18.35 -11.14
N TRP A 331 21.22 -18.98 -12.05
CA TRP A 331 22.52 -19.52 -11.72
C TRP A 331 23.64 -18.71 -12.37
N PHE A 332 23.60 -18.50 -13.67
CA PHE A 332 24.67 -17.78 -14.37
C PHE A 332 24.13 -16.72 -15.32
N VAL A 333 24.89 -15.64 -15.45
CA VAL A 333 24.68 -14.62 -16.49
C VAL A 333 25.97 -14.41 -17.27
N ASP A 334 25.83 -14.27 -18.58
CA ASP A 334 26.89 -13.80 -19.47
C ASP A 334 26.51 -12.40 -19.98
N VAL A 335 27.44 -11.45 -19.97
CA VAL A 335 27.19 -10.08 -20.42
C VAL A 335 27.77 -9.87 -21.82
N MET A 336 26.96 -9.28 -22.71
CA MET A 336 27.34 -8.89 -24.06
C MET A 336 27.00 -7.43 -24.29
N ALA A 337 27.76 -6.74 -25.14
CA ALA A 337 27.59 -5.34 -25.45
C ALA A 337 27.45 -5.13 -26.96
N SER A 338 26.74 -4.07 -27.36
CA SER A 338 26.61 -3.66 -28.76
C SER A 338 26.51 -2.14 -28.87
N MET A 339 27.07 -1.61 -29.97
CA MET A 339 27.00 -0.18 -30.33
C MET A 339 25.94 0.14 -31.38
N ASP A 340 25.33 -0.88 -32.01
CA ASP A 340 24.33 -0.74 -33.08
C ASP A 340 23.04 -1.54 -32.83
N GLY A 341 23.02 -2.41 -31.83
CA GLY A 341 21.89 -3.26 -31.47
C GLY A 341 21.81 -4.54 -32.32
N GLU A 342 22.73 -4.74 -33.28
CA GLU A 342 22.77 -5.89 -34.17
C GLU A 342 23.96 -6.79 -33.86
N ASP A 343 25.16 -6.21 -33.75
CA ASP A 343 26.41 -6.94 -33.51
C ASP A 343 26.77 -6.88 -32.03
N PHE A 344 26.47 -7.98 -31.31
CA PHE A 344 26.84 -8.15 -29.90
C PHE A 344 28.20 -8.85 -29.75
N TYR A 345 29.07 -8.28 -28.93
CA TYR A 345 30.35 -8.88 -28.53
C TYR A 345 30.33 -9.25 -27.03
N GLU A 346 31.01 -10.34 -26.68
CA GLU A 346 31.14 -10.78 -25.28
C GLU A 346 32.08 -9.84 -24.51
N VAL A 347 31.69 -9.48 -23.28
CA VAL A 347 32.59 -8.82 -22.32
C VAL A 347 33.33 -9.93 -21.56
N ALA A 348 34.61 -10.14 -21.88
CA ALA A 348 35.34 -11.36 -21.54
C ALA A 348 35.36 -11.69 -20.03
N GLU A 349 35.43 -10.66 -19.19
CA GLU A 349 35.48 -10.73 -17.73
C GLU A 349 34.11 -11.03 -17.11
N LEU A 350 33.02 -10.77 -17.85
CA LEU A 350 31.64 -10.89 -17.40
C LEU A 350 30.94 -12.14 -17.96
N GLN A 351 31.69 -13.19 -18.23
CA GLN A 351 31.17 -14.49 -18.66
C GLN A 351 31.01 -15.45 -17.46
N GLY A 352 29.87 -16.12 -17.36
CA GLY A 352 29.59 -17.14 -16.35
C GLY A 352 29.46 -16.60 -14.93
N VAL A 353 29.01 -15.37 -14.77
CA VAL A 353 28.88 -14.72 -13.45
C VAL A 353 27.81 -15.43 -12.63
N ASP A 354 28.23 -16.04 -11.50
CA ASP A 354 27.33 -16.77 -10.61
C ASP A 354 26.44 -15.80 -9.82
N GLN A 355 25.13 -15.88 -10.02
CA GLN A 355 24.12 -15.12 -9.28
C GLN A 355 23.31 -15.97 -8.28
N HIS A 356 23.61 -17.27 -8.18
CA HIS A 356 22.82 -18.19 -7.38
C HIS A 356 22.91 -17.90 -5.87
N ALA A 357 21.75 -17.83 -5.21
CA ALA A 357 21.61 -17.61 -3.77
C ALA A 357 22.32 -16.34 -3.26
N LYS A 358 22.51 -15.35 -4.13
CA LYS A 358 23.00 -14.01 -3.80
C LYS A 358 21.79 -13.09 -3.65
N TRP A 359 21.64 -12.52 -2.47
CA TRP A 359 20.51 -11.66 -2.11
C TRP A 359 20.97 -10.21 -2.01
N GLY A 360 20.05 -9.26 -2.21
CA GLY A 360 20.35 -7.83 -2.12
C GLY A 360 21.17 -7.32 -3.29
N ILE A 361 21.88 -6.21 -3.08
CA ILE A 361 22.74 -5.59 -4.09
C ILE A 361 24.06 -6.35 -4.14
N ASN A 362 24.46 -6.75 -5.34
CA ASN A 362 25.68 -7.48 -5.62
C ASN A 362 26.41 -6.80 -6.79
N GLN A 363 27.74 -6.88 -6.78
CA GLN A 363 28.58 -6.28 -7.80
C GLN A 363 29.06 -7.34 -8.80
N PHE A 364 29.08 -7.00 -10.09
CA PHE A 364 29.70 -7.85 -11.12
C PHE A 364 31.23 -7.93 -10.92
N PRO A 365 31.91 -9.01 -11.35
CA PRO A 365 33.36 -9.06 -11.32
C PRO A 365 33.98 -7.81 -11.97
N GLU A 366 35.14 -7.36 -11.51
CA GLU A 366 35.84 -6.23 -12.14
C GLU A 366 36.11 -6.51 -13.62
N PHE A 367 35.94 -5.48 -14.46
CA PHE A 367 36.10 -5.55 -15.91
C PHE A 367 36.74 -4.26 -16.45
N GLU A 368 37.40 -4.36 -17.60
CA GLU A 368 37.90 -3.18 -18.32
C GLU A 368 36.74 -2.38 -18.91
N PRO A 369 36.72 -1.03 -18.80
CA PRO A 369 35.65 -0.22 -19.34
C PRO A 369 35.38 -0.49 -20.84
N PHE A 370 34.11 -0.56 -21.23
CA PHE A 370 33.72 -0.88 -22.61
C PHE A 370 32.57 0.00 -23.12
N ASP A 371 32.54 0.26 -24.42
CA ASP A 371 31.51 1.10 -25.04
C ASP A 371 30.27 0.28 -25.43
N ALA A 372 29.10 0.72 -24.96
CA ALA A 372 27.83 0.10 -25.27
C ALA A 372 26.71 1.14 -25.36
N ARG A 373 25.80 0.94 -26.32
CA ARG A 373 24.44 1.49 -26.23
C ARG A 373 23.46 0.39 -25.83
N TRP A 374 23.67 -0.84 -26.28
CA TRP A 374 22.87 -1.99 -25.87
C TRP A 374 23.70 -2.93 -25.01
N VAL A 375 23.14 -3.35 -23.88
CA VAL A 375 23.74 -4.37 -23.01
C VAL A 375 22.78 -5.55 -22.92
N LYS A 376 23.27 -6.75 -23.20
CA LYS A 376 22.53 -8.01 -23.18
C LYS A 376 23.04 -8.89 -22.06
N PHE A 377 22.10 -9.38 -21.25
CA PHE A 377 22.33 -10.29 -20.13
C PHE A 377 21.76 -11.66 -20.49
N HIS A 378 22.63 -12.59 -20.86
CA HIS A 378 22.26 -13.95 -21.18
C HIS A 378 22.19 -14.80 -19.92
N TYR A 379 20.99 -14.95 -19.36
CA TYR A 379 20.75 -15.78 -18.19
C TYR A 379 20.63 -17.24 -18.58
N ARG A 380 21.35 -18.13 -17.87
CA ARG A 380 21.33 -19.57 -18.12
C ARG A 380 21.36 -20.41 -16.86
N THR A 381 20.86 -21.63 -17.01
CA THR A 381 20.81 -22.66 -15.96
C THR A 381 22.07 -23.53 -15.98
N LYS A 382 22.21 -24.46 -15.03
CA LYS A 382 23.28 -25.50 -15.00
C LYS A 382 23.15 -26.58 -16.10
N GLY A 383 22.52 -26.26 -17.23
CA GLY A 383 22.29 -27.18 -18.36
C GLY A 383 20.99 -27.98 -18.29
N GLU A 384 20.13 -27.73 -17.31
CA GLU A 384 18.81 -28.36 -17.18
C GLU A 384 17.69 -27.38 -17.53
N LYS A 385 16.65 -27.84 -18.23
CA LYS A 385 15.48 -27.01 -18.47
C LYS A 385 14.67 -26.78 -17.19
N VAL A 386 14.36 -25.52 -16.89
CA VAL A 386 13.57 -25.10 -15.74
C VAL A 386 12.16 -24.66 -16.13
N ASN A 387 11.28 -24.55 -15.15
CA ASN A 387 9.90 -24.12 -15.36
C ASN A 387 9.79 -22.61 -15.65
N THR A 388 10.74 -21.83 -15.14
CA THR A 388 10.81 -20.37 -15.26
C THR A 388 12.24 -19.94 -14.96
N ILE A 389 12.70 -18.86 -15.60
CA ILE A 389 13.95 -18.17 -15.27
C ILE A 389 13.56 -16.89 -14.56
N HIS A 390 14.23 -16.61 -13.44
CA HIS A 390 14.04 -15.43 -12.62
C HIS A 390 15.14 -14.40 -12.95
N PHE A 391 14.80 -13.14 -13.11
CA PHE A 391 15.78 -12.09 -13.33
C PHE A 391 16.03 -11.35 -12.01
N PRO A 392 17.19 -10.68 -11.87
CA PRO A 392 17.37 -9.64 -10.86
C PRO A 392 16.20 -8.65 -10.89
N SER A 393 15.85 -8.10 -9.73
CA SER A 393 14.83 -7.03 -9.65
C SER A 393 15.36 -5.70 -10.19
N GLU A 394 16.68 -5.56 -10.29
CA GLU A 394 17.35 -4.38 -10.81
C GLU A 394 18.69 -4.78 -11.39
N ILE A 395 19.08 -4.15 -12.48
CA ILE A 395 20.45 -4.13 -12.98
C ILE A 395 20.88 -2.67 -12.94
N MET A 396 22.10 -2.42 -12.49
CA MET A 396 22.68 -1.09 -12.46
C MET A 396 23.83 -1.03 -13.46
N ILE A 397 23.74 -0.09 -14.40
CA ILE A 397 24.74 0.12 -15.45
C ILE A 397 25.26 1.56 -15.29
N LEU A 398 26.56 1.68 -15.00
CA LEU A 398 27.19 2.91 -14.51
C LEU A 398 28.37 3.27 -15.42
N ASP A 399 28.45 4.51 -15.91
CA ASP A 399 29.46 5.00 -16.88
C ASP A 399 30.45 6.03 -16.32
N GLY A 400 30.34 6.38 -15.03
CA GLY A 400 31.17 7.35 -14.34
C GLY A 400 30.46 8.67 -14.08
N VAL A 401 31.12 9.59 -13.38
CA VAL A 401 30.58 10.93 -13.08
C VAL A 401 31.03 12.01 -14.08
N ASP A 402 31.75 11.63 -15.13
CA ASP A 402 32.43 12.56 -16.04
C ASP A 402 31.47 13.49 -16.81
N ASP A 403 30.23 13.04 -17.11
CA ASP A 403 29.17 13.85 -17.74
C ASP A 403 28.05 14.26 -16.77
N GLU A 404 28.21 13.99 -15.47
CA GLU A 404 27.21 14.30 -14.44
C GLU A 404 27.62 15.50 -13.60
N THR A 405 26.65 16.38 -13.32
CA THR A 405 26.81 17.38 -12.27
C THR A 405 26.25 16.79 -10.98
N VAL A 406 27.10 16.15 -10.18
CA VAL A 406 26.72 15.70 -8.84
C VAL A 406 26.48 16.95 -7.99
N GLY A 407 25.23 17.18 -7.58
CA GLY A 407 24.83 18.37 -6.83
C GLY A 407 23.55 18.11 -6.04
N ILE A 408 23.29 18.96 -5.04
CA ILE A 408 22.03 18.92 -4.29
C ILE A 408 20.90 19.26 -5.28
N PRO A 409 19.85 18.43 -5.39
CA PRO A 409 18.76 18.70 -6.31
C PRO A 409 17.99 19.96 -5.90
N ASP A 410 17.54 20.73 -6.88
CA ASP A 410 16.64 21.87 -6.69
C ASP A 410 15.19 21.35 -6.62
N VAL A 411 14.68 21.25 -5.40
CA VAL A 411 13.35 20.67 -5.12
C VAL A 411 12.33 21.71 -4.66
N GLY A 412 12.79 22.94 -4.41
CA GLY A 412 11.96 24.05 -3.95
C GLY A 412 12.73 25.14 -3.23
N GLU A 413 12.00 25.98 -2.49
CA GLU A 413 12.55 27.10 -1.75
C GLU A 413 13.55 26.64 -0.67
N ILE A 414 14.77 27.18 -0.71
CA ILE A 414 15.75 27.06 0.38
C ILE A 414 15.23 27.87 1.58
N VAL A 415 14.87 27.18 2.65
CA VAL A 415 14.39 27.78 3.90
C VAL A 415 15.56 28.19 4.80
N ASP A 416 16.63 27.41 4.78
CA ASP A 416 17.84 27.68 5.54
C ASP A 416 19.06 27.03 4.88
N SER A 417 20.24 27.57 5.15
CA SER A 417 21.50 27.08 4.57
C SER A 417 22.69 27.61 5.35
N GLY A 418 23.81 26.90 5.29
CA GLY A 418 25.05 27.31 5.91
C GLY A 418 26.26 26.64 5.28
N SER A 419 27.42 26.92 5.85
CA SER A 419 28.71 26.37 5.42
C SER A 419 29.66 26.27 6.61
N ALA A 420 30.41 25.18 6.69
CA ALA A 420 31.41 24.92 7.72
C ALA A 420 32.73 24.47 7.10
N VAL A 421 33.84 24.67 7.81
CA VAL A 421 35.16 24.12 7.45
C VAL A 421 35.59 23.15 8.53
N VAL A 422 35.79 21.89 8.13
CA VAL A 422 36.07 20.77 9.03
C VAL A 422 37.45 20.21 8.71
N THR A 423 38.32 20.11 9.72
CA THR A 423 39.57 19.38 9.61
C THR A 423 39.38 17.97 10.15
N VAL A 424 39.50 16.96 9.28
CA VAL A 424 39.39 15.55 9.63
C VAL A 424 40.79 14.97 9.80
N PRO A 425 41.20 14.56 11.02
CA PRO A 425 42.56 14.08 11.25
C PRO A 425 42.89 12.82 10.44
N ALA A 426 44.17 12.63 10.13
CA ALA A 426 44.66 11.41 9.49
C ALA A 426 44.16 10.14 10.20
N ARG A 427 43.70 9.15 9.43
CA ARG A 427 43.21 7.84 9.93
C ARG A 427 42.23 7.93 11.10
N SER A 428 41.37 8.94 11.07
CA SER A 428 40.43 9.22 12.15
C SER A 428 39.10 9.73 11.62
N PHE A 429 38.23 10.16 12.53
CA PHE A 429 36.95 10.75 12.20
C PHE A 429 36.78 12.14 12.83
N ALA A 430 35.85 12.92 12.30
CA ALA A 430 35.39 14.19 12.85
C ALA A 430 33.86 14.28 12.73
N THR A 431 33.28 15.21 13.49
CA THR A 431 31.83 15.44 13.51
C THR A 431 31.59 16.94 13.40
N GLU A 432 30.61 17.36 12.60
CA GLU A 432 30.23 18.76 12.45
C GLU A 432 28.73 18.93 12.68
N PHE A 433 28.34 19.93 13.46
CA PHE A 433 26.95 20.32 13.63
C PHE A 433 26.53 21.24 12.49
N LEU A 434 25.40 20.93 11.86
CA LEU A 434 24.84 21.74 10.79
C LEU A 434 23.93 22.80 11.41
N ASP A 435 24.47 24.01 11.58
CA ASP A 435 23.79 25.16 12.18
C ASP A 435 22.60 25.62 11.31
N PHE A 436 21.40 25.12 11.63
CA PHE A 436 20.13 25.68 11.18
C PHE A 436 19.56 26.61 12.25
N PHE A 437 18.90 27.70 11.83
CA PHE A 437 18.33 28.71 12.74
C PHE A 437 16.86 28.99 12.48
N THR A 438 16.35 28.56 11.32
CA THR A 438 14.99 28.86 10.87
C THR A 438 14.04 27.76 11.35
N PRO A 439 13.04 28.12 12.19
CA PRO A 439 11.97 27.19 12.52
C PRO A 439 11.25 26.72 11.26
N ILE A 440 11.05 25.41 11.13
CA ILE A 440 10.36 24.85 9.96
C ILE A 440 8.86 24.76 10.20
N GLU A 441 8.08 25.05 9.18
CA GLU A 441 6.62 24.95 9.20
C GLU A 441 6.18 23.52 8.86
N GLY A 442 4.88 23.24 8.89
CA GLY A 442 4.36 21.96 8.41
C GLY A 442 4.83 21.66 6.97
N GLY A 443 5.20 20.42 6.68
CA GLY A 443 5.61 19.99 5.34
C GLY A 443 6.64 18.85 5.34
N VAL A 444 7.28 18.69 4.18
CA VAL A 444 8.45 17.83 3.99
C VAL A 444 9.56 18.65 3.37
N TYR A 445 10.78 18.38 3.81
CA TYR A 445 11.98 19.13 3.47
C TYR A 445 13.07 18.19 2.97
N LEU A 446 13.93 18.68 2.09
CA LEU A 446 15.15 18.01 1.68
C LEU A 446 16.34 18.67 2.39
N LEU A 447 16.99 17.91 3.28
CA LEU A 447 18.30 18.25 3.82
C LEU A 447 19.34 17.81 2.80
N GLY A 448 20.06 18.74 2.19
CA GLY A 448 21.18 18.46 1.30
C GLY A 448 22.49 18.98 1.87
N VAL A 449 23.57 18.21 1.69
CA VAL A 449 24.92 18.55 2.11
C VAL A 449 25.89 18.23 0.98
N ASP A 450 26.79 19.17 0.70
CA ASP A 450 27.79 19.15 -0.35
C ASP A 450 29.16 19.38 0.30
N VAL A 451 30.01 18.36 0.26
CA VAL A 451 31.32 18.31 0.91
C VAL A 451 32.42 18.39 -0.14
N LYS A 452 33.31 19.37 0.00
CA LYS A 452 34.39 19.67 -0.95
C LYS A 452 35.75 19.70 -0.26
N GLY A 453 36.76 19.10 -0.86
CA GLY A 453 38.15 19.12 -0.39
C GLY A 453 39.14 18.86 -1.52
N GLU A 454 40.44 18.81 -1.23
CA GLU A 454 41.45 18.47 -2.24
C GLU A 454 41.22 17.04 -2.76
N GLY A 455 40.73 16.93 -4.01
CA GLY A 455 40.40 15.64 -4.62
C GLY A 455 39.12 14.98 -4.07
N ILE A 456 38.33 15.70 -3.27
CA ILE A 456 37.11 15.19 -2.63
C ILE A 456 35.92 16.07 -3.02
N HIS A 457 34.85 15.43 -3.51
CA HIS A 457 33.54 16.05 -3.72
C HIS A 457 32.47 14.98 -3.47
N GLN A 458 31.67 15.14 -2.41
CA GLN A 458 30.61 14.21 -2.04
C GLN A 458 29.33 15.00 -1.76
N VAL A 459 28.22 14.55 -2.33
CA VAL A 459 26.89 15.10 -2.06
C VAL A 459 26.06 14.03 -1.38
N GLU A 460 25.31 14.43 -0.36
CA GLU A 460 24.34 13.59 0.32
C GLU A 460 23.05 14.38 0.57
N TYR A 461 21.91 13.69 0.55
CA TYR A 461 20.65 14.28 0.97
C TYR A 461 19.69 13.28 1.58
N ARG A 462 18.74 13.77 2.38
CA ARG A 462 17.62 13.00 2.92
C ARG A 462 16.39 13.86 3.11
N ASN A 463 15.24 13.19 3.17
CA ASN A 463 13.98 13.84 3.50
C ASN A 463 13.81 13.98 5.03
N VAL A 464 13.30 15.12 5.46
CA VAL A 464 12.92 15.43 6.85
C VAL A 464 11.46 15.86 6.83
N PHE A 465 10.63 15.19 7.61
CA PHE A 465 9.21 15.53 7.73
C PHE A 465 8.96 16.40 8.95
N THR A 466 7.83 17.11 8.96
CA THR A 466 7.30 17.66 10.20
C THR A 466 6.19 16.81 10.77
N ALA A 467 6.12 16.75 12.10
CA ALA A 467 5.00 16.17 12.82
C ALA A 467 3.68 16.80 12.38
N LEU A 468 2.65 15.96 12.32
CA LEU A 468 1.33 16.38 11.88
C LEU A 468 0.69 17.31 12.92
N ALA A 469 0.41 18.56 12.54
CA ALA A 469 -0.14 19.56 13.46
C ALA A 469 -1.43 19.12 14.16
N ASP A 470 -1.58 19.39 15.45
CA ASP A 470 -2.85 19.15 16.14
C ASP A 470 -3.99 20.00 15.54
N LYS A 471 -5.15 19.38 15.29
CA LYS A 471 -6.37 20.07 14.86
C LYS A 471 -7.55 19.68 15.75
N PRO A 472 -8.31 20.63 16.32
CA PRO A 472 -9.52 20.33 17.07
C PRO A 472 -10.57 19.62 16.19
N GLY A 473 -11.33 18.70 16.79
CA GLY A 473 -12.47 18.04 16.12
C GLY A 473 -12.11 16.85 15.22
N LEU A 474 -10.84 16.43 15.19
CA LEU A 474 -10.44 15.19 14.50
C LEU A 474 -10.93 13.94 15.25
N LEU A 475 -10.71 13.93 16.57
CA LEU A 475 -11.15 12.86 17.48
C LEU A 475 -12.50 13.23 18.10
N HIS A 476 -13.22 12.22 18.60
CA HIS A 476 -14.60 12.33 19.09
C HIS A 476 -15.59 12.82 18.01
N ASN A 477 -15.31 12.53 16.74
CA ASN A 477 -16.10 12.97 15.61
C ASN A 477 -16.77 11.75 14.92
N PRO A 478 -18.05 11.44 15.22
CA PRO A 478 -18.76 10.35 14.56
C PRO A 478 -18.94 10.58 13.05
N ASP A 479 -18.89 11.83 12.60
CA ASP A 479 -19.06 12.22 11.21
C ASP A 479 -17.75 12.15 10.40
N ALA A 480 -16.60 11.82 11.02
CA ALA A 480 -15.31 11.75 10.32
C ALA A 480 -15.36 10.77 9.15
N ARG A 481 -15.01 11.22 7.94
CA ARG A 481 -15.23 10.47 6.69
C ARG A 481 -14.00 9.72 6.19
N VAL A 482 -12.83 10.06 6.71
CA VAL A 482 -11.52 9.52 6.34
C VAL A 482 -11.02 8.65 7.48
N VAL A 483 -10.93 7.34 7.26
CA VAL A 483 -10.85 6.31 8.30
C VAL A 483 -9.78 5.28 8.01
N ILE A 484 -9.21 4.62 9.03
CA ILE A 484 -8.22 3.55 8.86
C ILE A 484 -8.73 2.17 9.31
N ASN A 485 -8.29 1.11 8.63
CA ASN A 485 -8.39 -0.28 9.10
C ASN A 485 -7.25 -0.59 10.08
N THR A 486 -7.56 -1.41 11.09
CA THR A 486 -6.60 -1.79 12.13
C THR A 486 -6.83 -3.19 12.66
N SER A 487 -5.74 -3.82 13.09
CA SER A 487 -5.73 -5.09 13.80
C SER A 487 -4.81 -5.12 15.03
N ARG A 488 -4.04 -4.06 15.28
CA ARG A 488 -2.98 -4.00 16.31
C ARG A 488 -3.35 -3.02 17.45
N PRO A 489 -3.77 -3.52 18.62
CA PRO A 489 -4.11 -2.70 19.79
C PRO A 489 -3.06 -1.68 20.20
N GLU A 490 -1.77 -2.03 20.12
CA GLU A 490 -0.66 -1.20 20.54
C GLU A 490 -0.49 0.09 19.71
N LEU A 491 -1.18 0.20 18.57
CA LEU A 491 -1.13 1.35 17.69
C LEU A 491 -2.24 2.37 17.92
N VAL A 492 -3.10 2.21 18.94
CA VAL A 492 -4.15 3.19 19.26
C VAL A 492 -3.59 4.62 19.42
N PRO A 493 -2.48 4.88 20.14
CA PRO A 493 -1.93 6.23 20.24
C PRO A 493 -1.47 6.79 18.89
N LYS A 494 -0.91 5.95 18.02
CA LYS A 494 -0.52 6.33 16.66
C LYS A 494 -1.74 6.67 15.80
N ILE A 495 -2.82 5.90 15.90
CA ILE A 495 -4.06 6.21 15.16
C ILE A 495 -4.67 7.55 15.64
N ALA A 496 -4.57 7.86 16.93
CA ALA A 496 -4.97 9.15 17.47
C ALA A 496 -4.09 10.30 16.94
N GLU A 497 -2.77 10.11 16.90
CA GLU A 497 -1.79 11.05 16.32
C GLU A 497 -2.06 11.34 14.82
N LEU A 498 -2.40 10.29 14.06
CA LEU A 498 -2.83 10.42 12.67
C LEU A 498 -4.07 11.33 12.53
N GLY A 499 -4.91 11.37 13.56
CA GLY A 499 -6.16 12.12 13.62
C GLY A 499 -7.37 11.32 13.15
N SER A 500 -7.27 10.00 13.03
CA SER A 500 -8.39 9.18 12.57
C SER A 500 -9.38 8.95 13.70
N GLY A 501 -10.50 9.67 13.70
CA GLY A 501 -11.57 9.54 14.71
C GLY A 501 -12.38 8.24 14.59
N TRP A 502 -12.00 7.33 13.70
CA TRP A 502 -12.67 6.06 13.47
C TRP A 502 -11.66 4.95 13.16
N VAL A 503 -12.05 3.71 13.43
CA VAL A 503 -11.36 2.53 12.95
C VAL A 503 -12.32 1.46 12.47
N ARG A 504 -11.93 0.71 11.44
CA ARG A 504 -12.50 -0.61 11.15
C ARG A 504 -11.59 -1.69 11.70
N PHE A 505 -12.11 -2.51 12.61
CA PHE A 505 -11.30 -3.43 13.41
C PHE A 505 -11.44 -4.89 12.95
N GLU A 506 -10.30 -5.50 12.63
CA GLU A 506 -10.24 -6.78 11.92
C GLU A 506 -10.50 -8.05 12.74
N ASN A 507 -10.47 -7.96 14.07
CA ASN A 507 -10.33 -9.17 14.91
C ASN A 507 -11.57 -9.56 15.72
N MET A 508 -12.79 -9.06 15.41
CA MET A 508 -14.02 -9.57 16.02
C MET A 508 -14.52 -10.88 15.36
N LYS A 509 -13.66 -11.90 15.36
CA LYS A 509 -13.94 -13.22 14.79
C LYS A 509 -14.76 -14.04 15.77
N TRP A 510 -15.82 -14.70 15.31
CA TRP A 510 -16.59 -15.63 16.15
C TRP A 510 -15.71 -16.69 16.86
N PRO A 511 -14.76 -17.37 16.18
CA PRO A 511 -13.87 -18.30 16.87
C PRO A 511 -12.99 -17.66 17.95
N PHE A 512 -12.79 -16.34 17.97
CA PHE A 512 -11.95 -15.67 18.98
C PHE A 512 -12.68 -15.47 20.29
N VAL A 513 -14.01 -15.60 20.29
CA VAL A 513 -14.84 -15.40 21.48
C VAL A 513 -15.62 -16.65 21.89
N SER A 514 -15.67 -17.69 21.05
CA SER A 514 -16.44 -18.91 21.32
C SER A 514 -15.72 -20.18 20.86
N SER A 515 -15.08 -20.88 21.80
CA SER A 515 -14.42 -22.17 21.56
C SER A 515 -15.36 -23.37 21.64
N GLU A 516 -16.54 -23.20 22.25
CA GLU A 516 -17.53 -24.25 22.50
C GLU A 516 -18.95 -23.72 22.22
N PRO A 517 -19.92 -24.60 21.86
CA PRO A 517 -21.30 -24.20 21.67
C PRO A 517 -21.87 -23.47 22.89
N HIS A 518 -22.53 -22.34 22.65
CA HIS A 518 -23.24 -21.55 23.68
C HIS A 518 -22.35 -21.05 24.84
N LYS A 519 -21.05 -20.92 24.62
CA LYS A 519 -20.09 -20.36 25.58
C LYS A 519 -19.31 -19.22 24.94
N TYR A 520 -19.28 -18.06 25.61
CA TYR A 520 -18.64 -16.85 25.11
C TYR A 520 -17.68 -16.25 26.15
N GLN A 521 -16.54 -15.75 25.67
CA GLN A 521 -15.51 -15.10 26.48
C GLN A 521 -14.83 -14.00 25.65
N TYR A 522 -14.76 -12.78 26.21
CA TYR A 522 -14.27 -11.60 25.50
C TYR A 522 -13.02 -10.95 26.11
N ASN A 523 -12.74 -11.17 27.41
CA ASN A 523 -11.60 -10.51 28.06
C ASN A 523 -10.93 -11.38 29.16
N PRO A 524 -9.76 -12.01 28.88
CA PRO A 524 -9.23 -12.23 27.53
C PRO A 524 -10.19 -13.11 26.74
N GLY A 525 -10.16 -13.06 25.41
CA GLY A 525 -10.88 -13.96 24.53
C GLY A 525 -10.39 -15.41 24.64
N VAL A 526 -10.81 -16.27 23.72
CA VAL A 526 -10.44 -17.70 23.77
C VAL A 526 -9.04 -17.95 23.18
N LYS A 527 -8.35 -18.96 23.71
CA LYS A 527 -7.07 -19.45 23.17
C LYS A 527 -7.25 -20.04 21.76
N PRO A 528 -6.24 -19.95 20.88
CA PRO A 528 -4.88 -19.44 21.12
C PRO A 528 -4.75 -17.91 21.04
N TRP A 529 -5.79 -17.19 20.63
CA TRP A 529 -5.69 -15.74 20.36
C TRP A 529 -5.73 -14.88 21.63
N ALA A 530 -6.62 -15.18 22.57
CA ALA A 530 -6.72 -14.55 23.89
C ALA A 530 -6.77 -12.99 23.87
N ILE A 531 -7.39 -12.40 22.84
CA ILE A 531 -7.49 -10.93 22.67
C ILE A 531 -8.33 -10.32 23.80
N ARG A 532 -7.84 -9.23 24.40
CA ARG A 532 -8.52 -8.50 25.48
C ARG A 532 -9.47 -7.43 24.91
N PHE A 533 -10.63 -7.85 24.38
CA PHE A 533 -11.51 -6.97 23.61
C PHE A 533 -12.10 -5.81 24.42
N ASP A 534 -12.45 -5.99 25.70
CA ASP A 534 -12.98 -4.89 26.52
C ASP A 534 -11.94 -3.77 26.67
N ASP A 535 -10.70 -4.14 26.99
CA ASP A 535 -9.60 -3.20 27.21
C ASP A 535 -9.32 -2.43 25.91
N LEU A 536 -9.27 -3.15 24.79
CA LEU A 536 -9.06 -2.57 23.46
C LEU A 536 -10.14 -1.56 23.07
N TYR A 537 -11.42 -1.95 23.18
CA TYR A 537 -12.52 -1.07 22.77
C TYR A 537 -12.69 0.11 23.72
N LYS A 538 -12.36 -0.09 25.00
CA LYS A 538 -12.25 1.01 25.95
C LYS A 538 -11.12 1.96 25.56
N ASP A 539 -9.95 1.45 25.17
CA ASP A 539 -8.81 2.27 24.77
C ASP A 539 -9.11 3.16 23.56
N TYR A 540 -9.73 2.59 22.51
CA TYR A 540 -10.23 3.39 21.38
C TYR A 540 -11.22 4.48 21.83
N LYS A 541 -12.18 4.13 22.68
CA LYS A 541 -13.18 5.11 23.16
C LYS A 541 -12.58 6.20 24.02
N ASP A 542 -11.60 5.87 24.87
CA ASP A 542 -10.88 6.84 25.69
C ASP A 542 -10.06 7.81 24.83
N HIS A 543 -9.56 7.35 23.67
CA HIS A 543 -8.91 8.19 22.65
C HIS A 543 -9.90 8.89 21.69
N GLY A 544 -11.20 8.75 21.90
CA GLY A 544 -12.21 9.40 21.07
C GLY A 544 -12.38 8.78 19.68
N ILE A 545 -12.04 7.51 19.52
CA ILE A 545 -12.10 6.79 18.26
C ILE A 545 -13.36 5.90 18.25
N GLU A 546 -14.18 6.06 17.21
CA GLU A 546 -15.32 5.20 16.92
C GLU A 546 -14.90 3.89 16.26
N ILE A 547 -15.67 2.82 16.44
CA ILE A 547 -15.24 1.45 16.10
C ILE A 547 -16.30 0.77 15.24
N LEU A 548 -15.86 0.25 14.09
CA LEU A 548 -16.60 -0.69 13.25
C LEU A 548 -15.91 -2.07 13.30
N PRO A 549 -16.27 -2.98 14.21
CA PRO A 549 -15.87 -4.37 14.13
C PRO A 549 -16.68 -5.10 13.04
N TYR A 550 -16.06 -6.08 12.39
CA TYR A 550 -16.79 -7.02 11.54
C TYR A 550 -16.85 -8.42 12.13
N MET A 551 -18.06 -8.96 12.15
CA MET A 551 -18.41 -10.21 12.82
C MET A 551 -18.38 -11.36 11.82
N PHE A 552 -17.25 -12.08 11.75
CA PHE A 552 -17.01 -13.05 10.67
C PHE A 552 -16.31 -14.34 11.13
N LEU A 553 -16.19 -15.28 10.18
CA LEU A 553 -15.76 -16.68 10.34
C LEU A 553 -16.67 -17.53 11.25
N ILE A 554 -16.53 -18.84 11.13
CA ILE A 554 -17.34 -19.85 11.82
C ILE A 554 -16.42 -20.75 12.66
N PRO A 555 -16.68 -20.93 13.98
CA PRO A 555 -15.85 -21.80 14.82
C PRO A 555 -15.97 -23.26 14.40
N LYS A 556 -14.91 -24.05 14.64
CA LYS A 556 -14.83 -25.47 14.24
C LYS A 556 -16.05 -26.29 14.71
N TRP A 557 -16.60 -26.00 15.89
CA TRP A 557 -17.77 -26.72 16.42
C TRP A 557 -19.06 -26.43 15.65
N SER A 558 -19.23 -25.21 15.14
CA SER A 558 -20.39 -24.77 14.37
C SER A 558 -20.22 -25.01 12.86
N SER A 559 -18.99 -25.17 12.36
CA SER A 559 -18.69 -25.28 10.93
C SER A 559 -19.21 -26.58 10.30
N GLN A 560 -19.79 -26.49 9.09
CA GLN A 560 -20.28 -27.64 8.30
C GLN A 560 -19.39 -27.89 7.06
N PRO A 561 -18.20 -28.49 7.21
CA PRO A 561 -17.30 -28.76 6.09
C PRO A 561 -17.78 -29.91 5.20
N GLY A 562 -17.52 -29.81 3.90
CA GLY A 562 -17.59 -30.95 2.97
C GLY A 562 -16.47 -31.97 3.20
N PRO A 563 -16.57 -33.18 2.61
CA PRO A 563 -15.65 -34.29 2.88
C PRO A 563 -14.18 -34.02 2.51
N ASP A 564 -13.92 -33.11 1.56
CA ASP A 564 -12.59 -32.84 1.01
C ASP A 564 -12.09 -31.41 1.29
N VAL A 565 -12.69 -30.71 2.27
CA VAL A 565 -12.31 -29.33 2.59
C VAL A 565 -10.95 -29.31 3.31
N PRO A 566 -9.94 -28.56 2.82
CA PRO A 566 -8.66 -28.42 3.50
C PRO A 566 -8.80 -27.83 4.91
N GLU A 567 -7.95 -28.24 5.86
CA GLU A 567 -8.03 -27.76 7.26
C GLU A 567 -8.03 -26.23 7.38
N ARG A 568 -7.24 -25.55 6.55
CA ARG A 568 -7.16 -24.08 6.50
C ARG A 568 -8.49 -23.38 6.13
N MET A 569 -9.43 -24.11 5.53
CA MET A 569 -10.73 -23.60 5.09
C MET A 569 -11.88 -23.98 6.03
N LEU A 570 -11.61 -24.63 7.18
CA LEU A 570 -12.67 -25.05 8.10
C LEU A 570 -13.45 -23.88 8.69
N LEU A 571 -12.81 -22.72 8.90
CA LEU A 571 -13.45 -21.56 9.52
C LEU A 571 -14.28 -20.70 8.55
N THR A 572 -14.28 -21.04 7.27
CA THR A 572 -14.95 -20.27 6.20
C THR A 572 -16.18 -20.98 5.66
N GLN A 573 -16.45 -22.20 6.14
CA GLN A 573 -17.64 -22.98 5.78
C GLN A 573 -18.87 -22.42 6.49
N ARG A 574 -20.05 -22.64 5.91
CA ARG A 574 -21.32 -22.26 6.53
C ARG A 574 -21.54 -22.96 7.90
N PRO A 575 -22.29 -22.36 8.82
CA PRO A 575 -22.63 -23.00 10.09
C PRO A 575 -23.66 -24.14 9.91
N LYS A 576 -23.59 -25.16 10.76
CA LYS A 576 -24.56 -26.28 10.85
C LYS A 576 -25.96 -25.79 11.21
N ASN A 577 -26.03 -24.77 12.06
CA ASN A 577 -27.25 -24.11 12.51
C ASN A 577 -27.06 -22.60 12.37
N LEU A 578 -27.90 -21.95 11.56
CA LEU A 578 -27.80 -20.51 11.31
C LEU A 578 -28.08 -19.68 12.58
N ALA A 579 -28.91 -20.19 13.50
CA ALA A 579 -29.23 -19.51 14.75
C ALA A 579 -28.01 -19.33 15.67
N ASP A 580 -26.98 -20.18 15.53
CA ASP A 580 -25.75 -20.06 16.32
C ASP A 580 -24.97 -18.78 15.95
N TYR A 581 -25.02 -18.37 14.68
CA TYR A 581 -24.44 -17.08 14.25
C TYR A 581 -25.26 -15.89 14.79
N GLY A 582 -26.59 -16.01 14.81
CA GLY A 582 -27.47 -15.02 15.46
C GLY A 582 -27.20 -14.87 16.97
N GLU A 583 -26.96 -15.98 17.68
CA GLU A 583 -26.55 -15.95 19.10
C GLU A 583 -25.20 -15.24 19.27
N PHE A 584 -24.22 -15.50 18.39
CA PHE A 584 -22.93 -14.79 18.43
C PHE A 584 -23.08 -13.28 18.26
N CYS A 585 -23.85 -12.84 17.26
CA CYS A 585 -24.12 -11.44 17.05
C CYS A 585 -24.84 -10.84 18.27
N PHE A 586 -25.86 -11.52 18.80
CA PHE A 586 -26.56 -11.08 20.02
C PHE A 586 -25.61 -10.94 21.21
N GLN A 587 -24.78 -11.94 21.52
CA GLN A 587 -23.88 -11.88 22.69
C GLN A 587 -22.84 -10.76 22.57
N THR A 588 -22.34 -10.52 21.35
CA THR A 588 -21.35 -9.47 21.08
C THR A 588 -21.97 -8.08 21.25
N VAL A 589 -23.17 -7.87 20.70
CA VAL A 589 -23.89 -6.60 20.83
C VAL A 589 -24.43 -6.40 22.25
N ALA A 590 -24.92 -7.44 22.91
CA ALA A 590 -25.37 -7.36 24.30
C ALA A 590 -24.21 -6.92 25.21
N ARG A 591 -22.97 -7.36 24.94
CA ARG A 591 -21.79 -6.91 25.68
C ARG A 591 -21.46 -5.45 25.40
N TYR A 592 -21.27 -5.08 24.13
CA TYR A 592 -20.66 -3.80 23.75
C TYR A 592 -21.62 -2.69 23.36
N GLY A 593 -22.88 -3.01 23.09
CA GLY A 593 -23.93 -2.04 22.79
C GLY A 593 -24.40 -1.27 24.02
N SER A 594 -25.42 -0.43 23.82
CA SER A 594 -25.93 0.50 24.83
C SER A 594 -26.86 -0.15 25.85
N LYS A 595 -27.49 -1.28 25.52
CA LYS A 595 -28.52 -1.92 26.36
C LYS A 595 -27.93 -2.92 27.34
N LYS A 596 -28.40 -2.85 28.59
CA LYS A 596 -28.15 -3.87 29.61
C LYS A 596 -29.12 -5.02 29.47
N HIS A 597 -28.63 -6.24 29.70
CA HIS A 597 -29.39 -7.48 29.56
C HIS A 597 -29.44 -8.27 30.87
N PRO A 598 -30.54 -9.00 31.13
CA PRO A 598 -30.62 -9.91 32.26
C PRO A 598 -29.55 -11.02 32.22
N PRO A 599 -28.95 -11.43 33.36
CA PRO A 599 -27.90 -12.45 33.40
C PRO A 599 -28.27 -13.80 32.76
N GLU A 600 -29.56 -14.16 32.75
CA GLU A 600 -30.07 -15.43 32.20
C GLU A 600 -29.99 -15.53 30.67
N VAL A 601 -29.97 -14.40 29.95
CA VAL A 601 -29.80 -14.39 28.49
C VAL A 601 -28.33 -14.32 28.07
N LEU A 602 -27.43 -13.99 29.00
CA LEU A 602 -26.00 -13.88 28.75
C LEU A 602 -25.31 -15.23 28.88
N LYS A 603 -24.52 -15.59 27.87
CA LYS A 603 -23.79 -16.87 27.77
C LYS A 603 -22.32 -16.74 28.18
N THR A 604 -21.90 -15.56 28.62
CA THR A 604 -20.61 -15.36 29.28
C THR A 604 -20.65 -15.81 30.73
N GLU A 605 -19.50 -16.13 31.32
CA GLU A 605 -19.41 -16.45 32.77
C GLU A 605 -19.55 -15.18 33.64
N ASP A 606 -19.06 -14.04 33.16
CA ASP A 606 -19.05 -12.75 33.86
C ASP A 606 -20.39 -11.99 33.86
N LYS A 607 -21.32 -12.36 32.98
CA LYS A 607 -22.65 -11.74 32.81
C LYS A 607 -22.60 -10.22 32.57
N VAL A 608 -21.54 -9.72 31.95
CA VAL A 608 -21.40 -8.29 31.63
C VAL A 608 -22.14 -7.94 30.33
N SER A 609 -22.91 -6.85 30.37
CA SER A 609 -23.64 -6.29 29.23
C SER A 609 -23.78 -4.76 29.32
N GLY A 610 -24.08 -4.11 28.19
CA GLY A 610 -24.35 -2.68 28.12
C GLY A 610 -23.15 -1.79 28.38
N LEU A 611 -21.97 -2.16 27.86
CA LEU A 611 -20.74 -1.38 28.02
C LEU A 611 -20.75 -0.08 27.21
N ASN A 612 -21.61 0.02 26.19
CA ASN A 612 -21.75 1.20 25.33
C ASN A 612 -20.42 1.65 24.69
N LEU A 613 -19.66 0.68 24.18
CA LEU A 613 -18.36 0.88 23.53
C LEU A 613 -18.45 0.82 22.00
N ILE A 614 -19.48 0.20 21.44
CA ILE A 614 -19.62 0.01 19.99
C ILE A 614 -21.07 0.30 19.58
N ASN A 615 -21.22 1.05 18.51
CA ASN A 615 -22.53 1.40 17.94
C ASN A 615 -22.77 0.76 16.56
N TYR A 616 -21.70 0.33 15.87
CA TYR A 616 -21.74 -0.11 14.48
C TYR A 616 -21.26 -1.55 14.38
N TYR A 617 -21.89 -2.36 13.54
CA TYR A 617 -21.57 -3.77 13.41
C TYR A 617 -21.65 -4.20 11.95
N GLU A 618 -20.52 -4.65 11.41
CA GLU A 618 -20.43 -5.14 10.03
C GLU A 618 -20.72 -6.64 9.96
N MET A 619 -21.64 -7.02 9.07
CA MET A 619 -22.04 -8.41 8.84
C MET A 619 -21.07 -9.10 7.88
N TYR A 620 -20.02 -9.73 8.41
CA TYR A 620 -19.05 -10.52 7.64
C TYR A 620 -18.06 -9.70 6.79
N ASN A 621 -17.12 -10.38 6.11
CA ASN A 621 -16.15 -9.78 5.19
C ASN A 621 -16.05 -10.58 3.89
N GLU A 622 -16.23 -9.91 2.75
CA GLU A 622 -15.99 -10.40 1.38
C GLU A 622 -16.49 -11.82 1.06
N PRO A 623 -17.76 -12.16 1.37
CA PRO A 623 -18.29 -13.50 1.12
C PRO A 623 -18.36 -13.85 -0.38
N ASN A 624 -18.27 -12.85 -1.26
CA ASN A 624 -18.40 -12.99 -2.71
C ASN A 624 -17.09 -13.29 -3.46
N MET A 625 -15.92 -13.34 -2.80
CA MET A 625 -14.65 -13.65 -3.48
C MET A 625 -14.60 -15.05 -4.10
N ASN A 626 -15.15 -16.06 -3.43
CA ASN A 626 -15.19 -17.44 -3.92
C ASN A 626 -16.33 -18.25 -3.25
N PRO A 627 -17.61 -17.90 -3.47
CA PRO A 627 -18.74 -18.51 -2.77
C PRO A 627 -19.04 -19.92 -3.29
N SER A 628 -18.29 -20.93 -2.79
CA SER A 628 -18.42 -22.32 -3.21
C SER A 628 -18.07 -23.31 -2.10
N PRO A 629 -18.81 -24.42 -1.96
CA PRO A 629 -18.45 -25.52 -1.05
C PRO A 629 -17.08 -26.16 -1.35
N LYS A 630 -16.54 -25.94 -2.56
CA LYS A 630 -15.21 -26.42 -2.98
C LYS A 630 -14.15 -25.32 -2.97
N ALA A 631 -14.46 -24.16 -2.40
CA ALA A 631 -13.54 -23.03 -2.33
C ALA A 631 -12.28 -23.41 -1.55
N THR A 632 -11.13 -23.02 -2.09
CA THR A 632 -9.81 -23.23 -1.48
C THR A 632 -9.18 -21.92 -0.97
N TRP A 633 -9.91 -20.81 -1.08
CA TRP A 633 -9.53 -19.47 -0.62
C TRP A 633 -10.81 -18.61 -0.44
N GLY A 634 -10.70 -17.48 0.27
CA GLY A 634 -11.81 -16.58 0.58
C GLY A 634 -12.43 -16.84 1.97
N ALA A 635 -13.12 -15.84 2.50
CA ALA A 635 -13.68 -15.91 3.85
C ALA A 635 -15.01 -16.68 3.94
N TRP A 636 -15.70 -16.93 2.83
CA TRP A 636 -16.95 -17.70 2.77
C TRP A 636 -16.88 -18.78 1.69
N ALA A 637 -17.27 -20.00 2.04
CA ALA A 637 -17.18 -21.18 1.19
C ALA A 637 -18.54 -21.88 1.03
N ALA A 638 -19.58 -21.12 0.72
CA ALA A 638 -20.90 -21.61 0.34
C ALA A 638 -21.55 -20.64 -0.66
N PRO A 639 -22.68 -20.98 -1.31
CA PRO A 639 -23.40 -20.05 -2.18
C PRO A 639 -23.79 -18.75 -1.45
N MET A 640 -23.94 -17.65 -2.19
CA MET A 640 -24.38 -16.37 -1.61
C MET A 640 -25.81 -16.42 -1.04
N SER A 641 -26.69 -17.28 -1.55
CA SER A 641 -28.01 -17.50 -0.96
C SER A 641 -27.92 -18.00 0.49
N ASP A 642 -26.99 -18.92 0.77
CA ASP A 642 -26.76 -19.44 2.11
C ASP A 642 -26.18 -18.33 3.03
N PHE A 643 -25.37 -17.43 2.46
CA PHE A 643 -24.86 -16.27 3.19
C PHE A 643 -26.00 -15.34 3.60
N TYR A 644 -26.93 -15.02 2.70
CA TYR A 644 -28.08 -14.16 3.01
C TYR A 644 -28.95 -14.74 4.12
N GLU A 645 -29.23 -16.04 4.07
CA GLU A 645 -29.94 -16.71 5.16
C GLU A 645 -29.20 -16.56 6.51
N MET A 646 -27.88 -16.80 6.55
CA MET A 646 -27.08 -16.60 7.76
C MET A 646 -27.06 -15.13 8.23
N MET A 647 -26.87 -14.20 7.31
CA MET A 647 -26.79 -12.76 7.56
C MET A 647 -28.06 -12.26 8.25
N ARG A 648 -29.24 -12.75 7.83
CA ARG A 648 -30.51 -12.42 8.47
C ARG A 648 -30.52 -12.76 9.95
N PHE A 649 -30.10 -13.98 10.33
CA PHE A 649 -30.00 -14.38 11.75
C PHE A 649 -29.04 -13.47 12.52
N GLY A 650 -27.92 -13.09 11.90
CA GLY A 650 -26.97 -12.13 12.47
C GLY A 650 -27.62 -10.77 12.75
N ALA A 651 -28.27 -10.19 11.74
CA ALA A 651 -28.88 -8.87 11.82
C ALA A 651 -30.05 -8.82 12.82
N GLU A 652 -30.91 -9.83 12.82
CA GLU A 652 -31.99 -9.97 13.81
C GLU A 652 -31.42 -10.13 15.23
N GLY A 653 -30.32 -10.89 15.38
CA GLY A 653 -29.58 -11.02 16.65
C GLY A 653 -29.02 -9.69 17.16
N VAL A 654 -28.45 -8.87 16.26
CA VAL A 654 -27.98 -7.51 16.59
C VAL A 654 -29.13 -6.64 17.09
N LYS A 655 -30.23 -6.50 16.33
CA LYS A 655 -31.37 -5.65 16.73
C LYS A 655 -32.09 -6.16 17.98
N ALA A 656 -32.09 -7.48 18.23
CA ALA A 656 -32.64 -8.05 19.45
C ALA A 656 -31.79 -7.71 20.69
N ALA A 657 -30.47 -7.59 20.54
CA ALA A 657 -29.57 -7.17 21.61
C ALA A 657 -29.63 -5.65 21.82
N ASP A 658 -29.61 -4.87 20.75
CA ASP A 658 -29.72 -3.42 20.81
C ASP A 658 -30.44 -2.87 19.57
N PRO A 659 -31.69 -2.38 19.70
CA PRO A 659 -32.42 -1.77 18.59
C PRO A 659 -31.74 -0.53 18.00
N ASP A 660 -30.90 0.16 18.77
CA ASP A 660 -30.18 1.37 18.36
C ASP A 660 -28.85 1.06 17.65
N ALA A 661 -28.40 -0.20 17.65
CA ALA A 661 -27.18 -0.61 16.96
C ALA A 661 -27.33 -0.47 15.44
N ILE A 662 -26.32 0.09 14.78
CA ILE A 662 -26.27 0.29 13.34
C ILE A 662 -25.63 -0.93 12.66
N ILE A 663 -26.35 -1.51 11.71
CA ILE A 663 -25.90 -2.70 10.98
C ILE A 663 -25.40 -2.27 9.61
N THR A 664 -24.17 -2.62 9.27
CA THR A 664 -23.67 -2.43 7.90
C THR A 664 -23.75 -3.76 7.15
N SER A 665 -23.93 -3.70 5.83
CA SER A 665 -23.83 -4.89 4.98
C SER A 665 -22.46 -5.53 5.11
N THR A 666 -22.31 -6.72 4.52
CA THR A 666 -20.97 -7.25 4.30
C THR A 666 -20.15 -6.29 3.47
N ALA A 667 -18.87 -6.24 3.78
CA ALA A 667 -17.79 -5.66 3.00
C ALA A 667 -17.63 -6.42 1.68
N TYR A 668 -18.34 -6.04 0.61
CA TYR A 668 -18.27 -6.76 -0.65
C TYR A 668 -16.92 -6.56 -1.37
N ALA A 669 -16.31 -7.63 -1.87
CA ALA A 669 -15.14 -7.51 -2.75
C ALA A 669 -15.60 -7.01 -4.13
N GLY A 670 -15.23 -5.78 -4.47
CA GLY A 670 -15.74 -5.06 -5.63
C GLY A 670 -16.86 -4.08 -5.28
N ALA A 671 -16.95 -3.02 -6.07
CA ALA A 671 -17.85 -1.89 -5.84
C ALA A 671 -18.77 -1.59 -7.04
N THR A 672 -19.04 -2.60 -7.87
CA THR A 672 -19.97 -2.46 -9.00
C THR A 672 -21.40 -2.78 -8.58
N VAL A 673 -22.37 -2.25 -9.33
CA VAL A 673 -23.80 -2.52 -9.08
C VAL A 673 -24.13 -4.02 -9.09
N ASP A 674 -23.46 -4.83 -9.91
CA ASP A 674 -23.70 -6.29 -9.97
C ASP A 674 -23.36 -7.01 -8.67
N VAL A 675 -22.47 -6.42 -7.87
CA VAL A 675 -22.04 -6.99 -6.60
C VAL A 675 -23.08 -6.72 -5.50
N VAL A 676 -23.70 -5.53 -5.49
CA VAL A 676 -24.62 -5.10 -4.42
C VAL A 676 -26.10 -5.33 -4.73
N ASP A 677 -26.52 -5.27 -5.99
CA ASP A 677 -27.94 -5.45 -6.40
C ASP A 677 -28.57 -6.79 -5.95
N PRO A 678 -27.80 -7.90 -5.81
CA PRO A 678 -28.31 -9.12 -5.20
C PRO A 678 -28.92 -8.96 -3.80
N MET A 679 -28.52 -7.95 -3.01
CA MET A 679 -29.16 -7.69 -1.71
C MET A 679 -30.62 -7.21 -1.85
N ARG A 680 -30.98 -6.64 -3.00
CA ARG A 680 -32.33 -6.16 -3.30
C ARG A 680 -33.16 -7.21 -4.03
N THR A 681 -32.54 -8.00 -4.91
CA THR A 681 -33.26 -8.96 -5.76
C THR A 681 -33.44 -10.33 -5.12
N TYR A 682 -32.55 -10.73 -4.20
CA TYR A 682 -32.78 -11.93 -3.41
C TYR A 682 -33.98 -11.73 -2.48
N THR A 683 -34.90 -12.69 -2.47
CA THR A 683 -36.15 -12.61 -1.71
C THR A 683 -36.22 -13.78 -0.73
N TYR A 684 -36.34 -13.47 0.55
CA TYR A 684 -36.58 -14.47 1.60
C TYR A 684 -37.99 -15.04 1.51
N ALA A 685 -38.25 -16.15 2.23
CA ALA A 685 -39.56 -16.81 2.25
C ALA A 685 -40.72 -15.90 2.73
N ASP A 686 -40.43 -14.84 3.51
CA ASP A 686 -41.41 -13.86 3.98
C ASP A 686 -41.53 -12.61 3.09
N GLY A 687 -40.90 -12.62 1.91
CA GLY A 687 -40.96 -11.53 0.94
C GLY A 687 -40.01 -10.35 1.22
N LYS A 688 -39.23 -10.40 2.31
CA LYS A 688 -38.19 -9.41 2.60
C LYS A 688 -36.92 -9.66 1.79
N HIS A 689 -36.02 -8.69 1.80
CA HIS A 689 -34.75 -8.73 1.09
C HIS A 689 -33.57 -8.49 2.05
N PRO A 690 -32.35 -8.98 1.77
CA PRO A 690 -31.16 -8.72 2.59
C PRO A 690 -30.94 -7.23 2.87
N ILE A 691 -31.25 -6.37 1.91
CA ILE A 691 -31.13 -4.91 2.02
C ILE A 691 -32.05 -4.28 3.10
N ASP A 692 -33.11 -4.97 3.50
CA ASP A 692 -34.05 -4.51 4.54
C ASP A 692 -33.50 -4.68 5.97
N PHE A 693 -32.41 -5.44 6.14
CA PHE A 693 -31.81 -5.76 7.43
C PHE A 693 -30.54 -4.98 7.74
N ILE A 694 -30.15 -4.07 6.84
CA ILE A 694 -28.95 -3.24 6.97
C ILE A 694 -29.31 -1.77 7.00
N ASP A 695 -28.48 -0.97 7.66
CA ASP A 695 -28.55 0.48 7.72
C ASP A 695 -27.57 1.14 6.72
N ILE A 696 -26.47 0.47 6.36
CA ILE A 696 -25.39 0.99 5.50
C ILE A 696 -24.93 -0.09 4.50
N ILE A 697 -24.58 0.31 3.28
CA ILE A 697 -24.00 -0.55 2.22
C ILE A 697 -22.47 -0.45 2.25
N ASN A 698 -21.76 -1.57 2.23
CA ASN A 698 -20.30 -1.63 2.28
C ASN A 698 -19.71 -2.29 1.03
N VAL A 699 -18.64 -1.72 0.51
CA VAL A 699 -17.90 -2.21 -0.68
C VAL A 699 -16.40 -2.03 -0.50
N HIS A 700 -15.61 -2.84 -1.19
CA HIS A 700 -14.15 -2.74 -1.28
C HIS A 700 -13.71 -2.57 -2.73
N TYR A 701 -12.71 -1.73 -2.97
CA TYR A 701 -12.11 -1.60 -4.31
C TYR A 701 -10.63 -1.24 -4.19
N TYR A 702 -9.77 -1.94 -4.94
CA TYR A 702 -8.34 -1.67 -4.94
C TYR A 702 -7.86 -1.38 -6.37
N SER A 703 -7.45 -0.14 -6.66
CA SER A 703 -6.97 0.26 -7.99
C SER A 703 -5.60 -0.36 -8.39
N GLY A 704 -4.90 -1.00 -7.43
CA GLY A 704 -3.68 -1.75 -7.71
C GLY A 704 -2.53 -0.88 -8.23
N HIS A 705 -2.00 -1.22 -9.41
CA HIS A 705 -0.87 -0.49 -10.02
C HIS A 705 -1.28 0.81 -10.74
N GLU A 706 -2.57 0.99 -11.01
CA GLU A 706 -3.09 2.10 -11.80
C GLU A 706 -3.37 3.33 -10.91
N ALA A 707 -3.31 4.53 -11.50
CA ALA A 707 -3.80 5.72 -10.85
C ALA A 707 -5.33 5.61 -10.66
N PRO A 708 -5.91 6.07 -9.54
CA PRO A 708 -7.31 5.80 -9.24
C PRO A 708 -8.26 6.49 -10.23
N GLU A 709 -7.83 7.55 -10.91
CA GLU A 709 -8.61 8.29 -11.92
C GLU A 709 -8.86 7.47 -13.19
N THR A 710 -7.85 6.70 -13.60
CA THR A 710 -7.86 5.93 -14.86
C THR A 710 -8.04 4.44 -14.64
N SER A 711 -8.00 3.99 -13.38
CA SER A 711 -8.08 2.57 -13.07
C SER A 711 -9.39 1.95 -13.54
N THR A 712 -9.31 0.87 -14.32
CA THR A 712 -10.50 0.13 -14.78
C THR A 712 -10.60 -1.27 -14.19
N THR A 713 -9.56 -1.70 -13.47
CA THR A 713 -9.41 -3.04 -12.92
C THR A 713 -9.40 -2.99 -11.41
N ASP A 714 -10.29 -3.78 -10.80
CA ASP A 714 -10.22 -4.02 -9.36
C ASP A 714 -9.16 -5.10 -9.07
N GLY A 715 -8.05 -4.70 -8.47
CA GLY A 715 -6.95 -5.56 -8.05
C GLY A 715 -7.32 -6.56 -6.95
N ASN A 716 -8.45 -6.34 -6.24
CA ASN A 716 -8.93 -7.28 -5.24
C ASN A 716 -9.44 -8.56 -5.89
N VAL A 717 -10.42 -8.42 -6.81
CA VAL A 717 -11.06 -9.52 -7.54
C VAL A 717 -10.40 -9.84 -8.89
N ARG A 718 -9.41 -9.05 -9.32
CA ARG A 718 -8.71 -9.13 -10.61
C ARG A 718 -9.65 -9.11 -11.81
N LYS A 719 -10.66 -8.23 -11.76
CA LYS A 719 -11.64 -8.08 -12.83
C LYS A 719 -11.60 -6.65 -13.38
N SER A 720 -11.49 -6.53 -14.70
CA SER A 720 -11.78 -5.28 -15.37
C SER A 720 -13.29 -5.04 -15.34
N THR A 721 -13.67 -3.81 -15.02
CA THR A 721 -15.07 -3.37 -14.99
C THR A 721 -15.50 -2.74 -16.32
N GLY A 722 -14.55 -2.52 -17.24
CA GLY A 722 -14.75 -1.78 -18.49
C GLY A 722 -14.99 -0.27 -18.32
N GLN A 723 -14.87 0.25 -17.10
CA GLN A 723 -15.09 1.66 -16.76
C GLN A 723 -14.08 2.11 -15.71
N THR A 724 -13.87 3.43 -15.59
CA THR A 724 -12.98 3.97 -14.56
C THR A 724 -13.57 3.79 -13.15
N PHE A 725 -12.71 3.74 -12.15
CA PHE A 725 -13.08 3.65 -10.74
C PHE A 725 -14.10 4.74 -10.34
N ALA A 726 -13.85 6.00 -10.71
CA ALA A 726 -14.77 7.10 -10.42
C ALA A 726 -16.17 6.88 -11.04
N LYS A 727 -16.24 6.36 -12.28
CA LYS A 727 -17.52 6.03 -12.93
C LYS A 727 -18.24 4.90 -12.18
N ASN A 728 -17.53 3.85 -11.74
CA ASN A 728 -18.12 2.79 -10.93
C ASN A 728 -18.72 3.33 -9.61
N MET A 729 -18.02 4.25 -8.92
CA MET A 729 -18.54 4.86 -7.69
C MET A 729 -19.80 5.68 -7.95
N ARG A 730 -19.81 6.48 -9.03
CA ARG A 730 -20.99 7.26 -9.43
C ARG A 730 -22.17 6.36 -9.76
N GLU A 731 -21.98 5.29 -10.53
CA GLU A 731 -23.05 4.34 -10.84
C GLU A 731 -23.59 3.63 -9.59
N LEU A 732 -22.72 3.30 -8.64
CA LEU A 732 -23.14 2.72 -7.36
C LEU A 732 -24.02 3.69 -6.56
N SER A 733 -23.65 4.96 -6.51
CA SER A 733 -24.44 6.02 -5.86
C SER A 733 -25.77 6.27 -6.57
N GLU A 734 -25.78 6.32 -7.91
CA GLU A 734 -27.02 6.43 -8.70
C GLU A 734 -27.95 5.23 -8.48
N TRP A 735 -27.39 4.01 -8.38
CA TRP A 735 -28.15 2.82 -8.02
C TRP A 735 -28.76 2.95 -6.62
N ARG A 736 -27.98 3.41 -5.62
CA ARG A 736 -28.47 3.65 -4.26
C ARG A 736 -29.62 4.65 -4.27
N ASP A 737 -29.45 5.79 -4.93
CA ASP A 737 -30.47 6.85 -4.98
C ASP A 737 -31.76 6.37 -5.67
N ARG A 738 -31.65 5.52 -6.68
CA ARG A 738 -32.79 4.96 -7.40
C ARG A 738 -33.57 3.93 -6.59
N TYR A 739 -32.89 3.02 -5.91
CA TYR A 739 -33.52 1.84 -5.34
C TYR A 739 -33.63 1.85 -3.81
N VAL A 740 -32.72 2.53 -3.12
CA VAL A 740 -32.67 2.62 -1.65
C VAL A 740 -32.19 4.01 -1.19
N PRO A 741 -32.95 5.07 -1.54
CA PRO A 741 -32.54 6.46 -1.29
C PRO A 741 -32.25 6.72 0.20
N GLY A 742 -31.18 7.46 0.45
CA GLY A 742 -30.77 7.86 1.81
C GLY A 742 -29.97 6.82 2.59
N LYS A 743 -29.77 5.60 2.07
CA LYS A 743 -28.91 4.60 2.70
C LYS A 743 -27.42 4.91 2.39
N PRO A 744 -26.53 5.10 3.38
CA PRO A 744 -25.13 5.43 3.11
C PRO A 744 -24.38 4.26 2.45
N ILE A 745 -23.36 4.59 1.66
CA ILE A 745 -22.35 3.70 1.10
C ILE A 745 -21.02 3.98 1.80
N TRP A 746 -20.41 2.96 2.39
CA TRP A 746 -19.07 3.02 2.95
C TRP A 746 -18.10 2.18 2.13
N MET A 747 -16.93 2.74 1.82
CA MET A 747 -15.81 2.01 1.25
C MET A 747 -14.97 1.45 2.40
N THR A 748 -15.32 0.26 2.89
CA THR A 748 -14.75 -0.30 4.13
C THR A 748 -13.34 -0.85 4.00
N GLU A 749 -12.86 -1.02 2.77
CA GLU A 749 -11.44 -1.21 2.48
C GLU A 749 -11.10 -0.67 1.10
N THR A 750 -9.98 0.06 1.06
CA THR A 750 -9.31 0.49 -0.15
C THR A 750 -7.87 0.79 0.19
N GLY A 751 -6.97 0.81 -0.78
CA GLY A 751 -5.59 1.24 -0.54
C GLY A 751 -4.64 0.90 -1.66
N TYR A 752 -3.38 1.25 -1.42
CA TYR A 752 -2.26 0.97 -2.31
C TYR A 752 -1.18 0.24 -1.54
N ASP A 753 -0.66 -0.84 -2.13
CA ASP A 753 0.51 -1.54 -1.62
C ASP A 753 1.78 -0.80 -2.08
N THR A 754 2.79 -0.75 -1.22
CA THR A 754 4.12 -0.21 -1.59
C THR A 754 5.05 -1.27 -2.18
N ALA A 755 4.62 -2.53 -2.16
CA ALA A 755 5.44 -3.70 -2.49
C ALA A 755 4.58 -4.91 -2.88
N GLY A 756 5.20 -5.97 -3.41
CA GLY A 756 4.49 -7.20 -3.79
C GLY A 756 3.81 -7.14 -5.17
N PRO A 757 2.99 -8.16 -5.52
CA PRO A 757 2.56 -8.42 -6.90
C PRO A 757 1.64 -7.35 -7.53
N PHE A 758 1.03 -6.48 -6.72
CA PHE A 758 0.26 -5.31 -7.18
C PHE A 758 0.68 -4.02 -6.47
N GLY A 759 1.88 -4.00 -5.88
CA GLY A 759 2.40 -2.85 -5.16
C GLY A 759 3.20 -1.89 -6.05
N THR A 760 3.04 -0.61 -5.76
CA THR A 760 3.75 0.49 -6.41
C THR A 760 5.05 0.78 -5.65
N ASN A 761 5.20 1.95 -5.05
CA ASN A 761 6.26 2.30 -4.11
C ASN A 761 5.71 3.30 -3.08
N GLU A 762 6.51 3.70 -2.09
CA GLU A 762 6.02 4.60 -1.04
C GLU A 762 5.63 6.00 -1.57
N THR A 763 6.39 6.54 -2.53
CA THR A 763 6.10 7.81 -3.22
C THR A 763 4.73 7.78 -3.91
N ILE A 764 4.47 6.76 -4.72
CA ILE A 764 3.22 6.58 -5.46
C ILE A 764 2.06 6.30 -4.50
N GLN A 765 2.28 5.50 -3.45
CA GLN A 765 1.26 5.28 -2.41
C GLN A 765 0.86 6.61 -1.75
N ALA A 766 1.84 7.43 -1.36
CA ALA A 766 1.60 8.72 -0.71
C ALA A 766 0.85 9.70 -1.62
N ALA A 767 1.09 9.66 -2.93
CA ALA A 767 0.37 10.48 -3.91
C ALA A 767 -1.05 9.97 -4.20
N ARG A 768 -1.22 8.66 -4.42
CA ARG A 768 -2.49 8.07 -4.91
C ARG A 768 -3.51 7.79 -3.82
N LEU A 769 -3.05 7.48 -2.61
CA LEU A 769 -3.94 7.11 -1.52
C LEU A 769 -4.94 8.23 -1.16
N PRO A 770 -4.51 9.50 -0.95
CA PRO A 770 -5.46 10.57 -0.68
C PRO A 770 -6.43 10.81 -1.84
N ARG A 771 -5.95 10.69 -3.09
CA ARG A 771 -6.76 10.85 -4.30
C ARG A 771 -7.84 9.78 -4.41
N GLN A 772 -7.52 8.53 -4.10
CA GLN A 772 -8.51 7.44 -4.11
C GLN A 772 -9.63 7.69 -3.09
N VAL A 773 -9.28 8.18 -1.89
CA VAL A 773 -10.26 8.57 -0.87
C VAL A 773 -11.14 9.72 -1.37
N MET A 774 -10.53 10.78 -1.91
CA MET A 774 -11.27 11.91 -2.48
C MET A 774 -12.20 11.48 -3.61
N LEU A 775 -11.78 10.58 -4.50
CA LEU A 775 -12.63 10.08 -5.58
C LEU A 775 -13.83 9.26 -5.07
N CYS A 776 -13.67 8.48 -4.00
CA CYS A 776 -14.80 7.84 -3.33
C CYS A 776 -15.78 8.91 -2.82
N LEU A 777 -15.28 9.83 -1.99
CA LEU A 777 -16.10 10.84 -1.33
C LEU A 777 -16.82 11.75 -2.33
N ALA A 778 -16.12 12.12 -3.42
CA ALA A 778 -16.64 12.97 -4.48
C ALA A 778 -17.82 12.34 -5.22
N ASN A 779 -17.83 11.00 -5.33
CA ASN A 779 -18.81 10.24 -6.11
C ASN A 779 -19.87 9.55 -5.24
N GLY A 780 -20.15 10.10 -4.05
CA GLY A 780 -21.30 9.71 -3.23
C GLY A 780 -21.05 8.64 -2.17
N VAL A 781 -19.80 8.23 -1.97
CA VAL A 781 -19.41 7.42 -0.79
C VAL A 781 -19.32 8.34 0.44
N GLU A 782 -19.96 7.95 1.53
CA GLU A 782 -20.03 8.79 2.74
C GLU A 782 -18.80 8.63 3.64
N LYS A 783 -18.17 7.45 3.69
CA LYS A 783 -17.03 7.15 4.57
C LYS A 783 -16.07 6.15 3.89
N VAL A 784 -14.76 6.37 4.02
CA VAL A 784 -13.72 5.58 3.35
C VAL A 784 -12.69 5.11 4.37
N PHE A 785 -12.45 3.82 4.38
CA PHE A 785 -11.57 3.12 5.29
C PHE A 785 -10.35 2.60 4.53
N VAL A 786 -9.19 3.18 4.79
CA VAL A 786 -7.92 2.80 4.18
C VAL A 786 -7.36 1.55 4.85
N TYR A 787 -6.97 0.56 4.05
CA TYR A 787 -6.24 -0.62 4.47
C TYR A 787 -4.74 -0.35 4.23
N ARG A 788 -3.89 -0.20 5.25
CA ARG A 788 -4.12 -0.39 6.71
C ARG A 788 -3.10 0.38 7.57
N GLU A 789 -3.11 0.20 8.89
CA GLU A 789 -2.25 0.93 9.84
C GLU A 789 -0.75 0.64 9.68
N ALA A 790 -0.36 -0.63 9.51
CA ALA A 790 1.05 -1.04 9.41
C ALA A 790 1.27 -2.22 8.47
N GLY A 791 2.41 -2.21 7.75
CA GLY A 791 2.80 -3.27 6.83
C GLY A 791 3.77 -2.81 5.74
N SER A 792 4.93 -3.47 5.64
CA SER A 792 5.91 -3.29 4.54
C SER A 792 6.36 -4.63 3.95
N THR A 793 5.67 -5.73 4.26
CA THR A 793 6.01 -7.05 3.72
C THR A 793 5.55 -7.14 2.26
N PRO A 794 6.41 -7.59 1.34
CA PRO A 794 6.17 -7.59 -0.10
C PRO A 794 5.24 -8.71 -0.57
N SER A 795 4.04 -8.76 -0.02
CA SER A 795 2.99 -9.71 -0.33
C SER A 795 1.68 -8.97 -0.50
N LYS A 796 0.70 -9.62 -1.14
CA LYS A 796 -0.64 -9.07 -1.38
C LYS A 796 -1.24 -8.53 -0.07
N HIS A 797 -1.52 -7.23 -0.05
CA HIS A 797 -2.08 -6.45 1.06
C HIS A 797 -1.17 -6.35 2.30
N ALA A 798 0.04 -6.90 2.26
CA ALA A 798 0.95 -6.88 3.41
C ALA A 798 1.88 -5.65 3.42
N ALA A 799 1.85 -4.86 2.34
CA ALA A 799 2.60 -3.62 2.18
C ALA A 799 1.72 -2.36 2.12
N SER A 800 0.42 -2.48 2.42
CA SER A 800 -0.54 -1.36 2.35
C SER A 800 -0.50 -0.44 3.57
N GLY A 801 0.38 -0.71 4.55
CA GLY A 801 0.50 0.07 5.78
C GLY A 801 0.87 1.53 5.54
N LEU A 802 0.36 2.45 6.37
CA LEU A 802 0.91 3.81 6.52
C LEU A 802 2.20 3.81 7.36
N LEU A 803 2.33 2.82 8.25
CA LEU A 803 3.55 2.50 8.96
C LEU A 803 4.23 1.29 8.33
N ARG A 804 5.56 1.20 8.47
CA ARG A 804 6.32 -0.01 8.13
C ARG A 804 6.18 -1.05 9.24
N ASN A 805 6.76 -2.24 9.05
CA ASN A 805 6.68 -3.34 10.03
C ASN A 805 7.34 -3.01 11.38
N ASP A 806 8.31 -2.09 11.39
CA ASP A 806 9.00 -1.56 12.57
C ASP A 806 8.30 -0.34 13.18
N TYR A 807 7.12 0.03 12.66
CA TYR A 807 6.34 1.21 13.05
C TYR A 807 6.94 2.57 12.66
N SER A 808 7.99 2.61 11.86
CA SER A 808 8.43 3.86 11.21
C SER A 808 7.37 4.36 10.22
N LYS A 809 7.25 5.68 10.09
CA LYS A 809 6.25 6.33 9.23
C LYS A 809 6.69 6.26 7.77
N LYS A 810 5.75 5.95 6.88
CA LYS A 810 5.92 6.14 5.43
C LYS A 810 5.50 7.55 5.03
N PRO A 811 5.89 8.06 3.86
CA PRO A 811 5.39 9.34 3.33
C PRO A 811 3.85 9.41 3.27
N SER A 812 3.17 8.28 3.06
CA SER A 812 1.71 8.18 3.05
C SER A 812 1.06 8.45 4.41
N TRP A 813 1.79 8.31 5.53
CA TRP A 813 1.35 8.75 6.85
C TRP A 813 1.02 10.25 6.84
N TYR A 814 1.95 11.04 6.31
CA TYR A 814 1.84 12.49 6.28
C TYR A 814 0.78 12.94 5.29
N THR A 815 0.76 12.40 4.07
CA THR A 815 -0.24 12.82 3.07
C THR A 815 -1.66 12.45 3.45
N TYR A 816 -1.83 11.30 4.10
CA TYR A 816 -3.13 10.87 4.63
C TYR A 816 -3.53 11.67 5.88
N GLY A 817 -2.58 11.98 6.77
CA GLY A 817 -2.81 12.83 7.94
C GLY A 817 -3.20 14.26 7.57
N THR A 818 -2.62 14.82 6.51
CA THR A 818 -3.03 16.12 5.94
C THR A 818 -4.43 16.05 5.36
N LEU A 819 -4.77 15.00 4.61
CA LEU A 819 -6.13 14.80 4.09
C LEU A 819 -7.15 14.81 5.23
N ILE A 820 -6.93 14.03 6.30
CA ILE A 820 -7.80 13.99 7.49
C ILE A 820 -8.05 15.39 8.04
N ARG A 821 -6.99 16.20 8.15
CA ARG A 821 -7.05 17.57 8.67
C ARG A 821 -7.85 18.48 7.75
N GLU A 822 -7.58 18.47 6.46
CA GLU A 822 -8.27 19.34 5.51
C GLU A 822 -9.73 18.92 5.27
N PHE A 823 -10.10 17.66 5.55
CA PHE A 823 -11.45 17.12 5.34
C PHE A 823 -12.33 17.08 6.60
N VAL A 824 -11.89 17.62 7.74
CA VAL A 824 -12.66 17.58 8.99
C VAL A 824 -14.05 18.25 8.87
N ASP A 825 -14.15 19.34 8.11
CA ASP A 825 -15.38 20.12 7.91
C ASP A 825 -16.03 19.90 6.54
N VAL A 826 -15.46 18.99 5.72
CA VAL A 826 -15.93 18.71 4.35
C VAL A 826 -17.16 17.81 4.35
N LYS A 827 -18.21 18.25 3.68
CA LYS A 827 -19.51 17.54 3.62
C LYS A 827 -19.91 17.20 2.20
N GLY A 828 -20.68 16.12 2.05
CA GLY A 828 -21.25 15.71 0.75
C GLY A 828 -20.22 15.24 -0.28
N GLY A 829 -20.62 15.26 -1.55
CA GLY A 829 -19.75 14.96 -2.69
C GLY A 829 -18.96 16.18 -3.16
N ALA A 830 -18.30 16.04 -4.31
CA ALA A 830 -17.54 17.11 -4.95
C ALA A 830 -18.01 17.33 -6.38
N ILE A 831 -17.79 18.53 -6.89
CA ILE A 831 -17.97 18.86 -8.31
C ILE A 831 -16.61 18.75 -9.01
N ARG A 832 -16.51 17.95 -10.07
CA ARG A 832 -15.33 17.98 -10.96
C ARG A 832 -15.42 19.21 -11.85
N LEU A 833 -14.63 20.24 -11.54
CA LEU A 833 -14.62 21.46 -12.35
C LEU A 833 -14.09 21.11 -13.76
N PRO A 834 -14.73 21.61 -14.83
CA PRO A 834 -14.25 21.39 -16.19
C PRO A 834 -12.84 21.97 -16.37
N TYR A 835 -11.99 21.24 -17.08
CA TYR A 835 -10.65 21.66 -17.45
C TYR A 835 -10.25 20.96 -18.75
N GLU A 836 -9.48 21.63 -19.62
CA GLU A 836 -9.16 21.12 -20.96
C GLU A 836 -8.18 19.93 -20.92
N ASP A 837 -7.16 20.01 -20.05
CA ASP A 837 -6.21 18.90 -19.86
C ASP A 837 -6.83 17.80 -18.99
N GLU A 838 -7.10 16.63 -19.58
CA GLU A 838 -7.64 15.46 -18.86
C GLU A 838 -6.68 14.91 -17.79
N ASN A 839 -5.39 15.28 -17.85
CA ASN A 839 -4.42 14.95 -16.81
C ASN A 839 -4.62 15.79 -15.54
N VAL A 840 -5.27 16.95 -15.61
CA VAL A 840 -5.52 17.82 -14.47
C VAL A 840 -6.88 17.52 -13.85
N TRP A 841 -6.90 17.35 -12.53
CA TRP A 841 -8.11 17.07 -11.77
C TRP A 841 -8.37 18.17 -10.77
N LEU A 842 -9.52 18.82 -10.91
CA LEU A 842 -10.01 19.87 -10.01
C LEU A 842 -11.32 19.41 -9.39
N LEU A 843 -11.36 19.24 -8.06
CA LEU A 843 -12.59 18.94 -7.33
C LEU A 843 -12.96 20.09 -6.40
N LEU A 844 -14.17 20.62 -6.56
CA LEU A 844 -14.76 21.63 -5.70
C LEU A 844 -15.61 20.99 -4.61
N TRP A 845 -15.29 21.32 -3.36
CA TRP A 845 -15.90 20.81 -2.14
C TRP A 845 -16.61 21.93 -1.37
N ASP A 846 -17.64 21.55 -0.60
CA ASP A 846 -18.18 22.36 0.49
C ASP A 846 -17.43 22.03 1.79
N ASN A 847 -16.65 22.99 2.27
CA ASN A 847 -15.86 22.91 3.48
C ASN A 847 -16.44 23.85 4.55
N GLY A 848 -17.38 23.35 5.34
CA GLY A 848 -18.05 24.13 6.38
C GLY A 848 -18.82 25.37 5.86
N GLY A 849 -19.31 25.35 4.62
CA GLY A 849 -19.97 26.47 3.95
C GLY A 849 -19.05 27.34 3.10
N ALA A 850 -17.74 27.06 3.10
CA ALA A 850 -16.76 27.74 2.25
C ALA A 850 -16.26 26.81 1.12
N PRO A 851 -15.97 27.35 -0.07
CA PRO A 851 -15.42 26.53 -1.15
C PRO A 851 -13.99 26.11 -0.85
N MET A 852 -13.69 24.84 -1.12
CA MET A 852 -12.33 24.31 -1.18
C MET A 852 -12.13 23.63 -2.53
N VAL A 853 -11.03 23.91 -3.21
CA VAL A 853 -10.65 23.23 -4.44
C VAL A 853 -9.46 22.33 -4.14
N THR A 854 -9.58 21.04 -4.45
CA THR A 854 -8.42 20.13 -4.46
C THR A 854 -7.94 19.94 -5.89
N ALA A 855 -6.64 20.00 -6.11
CA ALA A 855 -6.04 19.96 -7.44
C ALA A 855 -4.82 19.03 -7.51
N TRP A 856 -4.66 18.29 -8.62
CA TRP A 856 -3.48 17.46 -8.90
C TRP A 856 -3.40 17.10 -10.39
N THR A 857 -2.29 16.50 -10.79
CA THR A 857 -2.15 15.78 -12.07
C THR A 857 -2.23 14.27 -11.89
N VAL A 858 -2.81 13.53 -12.85
CA VAL A 858 -2.84 12.06 -12.80
C VAL A 858 -1.41 11.52 -12.82
N ASN A 859 -0.59 12.05 -13.75
CA ASN A 859 0.83 11.75 -13.92
C ASN A 859 1.63 13.04 -14.18
N GLY A 860 2.93 13.02 -13.87
CA GLY A 860 3.84 14.14 -14.17
C GLY A 860 3.46 15.45 -13.46
N SER A 861 3.73 16.59 -14.11
CA SER A 861 3.33 17.93 -13.66
C SER A 861 2.63 18.72 -14.76
N ALA A 862 1.86 19.74 -14.36
CA ALA A 862 1.20 20.68 -15.26
C ALA A 862 1.05 22.04 -14.58
N LYS A 863 1.09 23.12 -15.36
CA LYS A 863 0.77 24.46 -14.85
C LYS A 863 -0.72 24.73 -15.03
N LEU A 864 -1.35 25.29 -14.00
CA LEU A 864 -2.70 25.81 -14.11
C LEU A 864 -2.71 27.03 -15.01
N ASP A 865 -3.55 27.02 -16.05
CA ASP A 865 -3.76 28.16 -16.96
C ASP A 865 -5.01 28.98 -16.60
N ILE A 866 -5.60 28.70 -15.44
CA ILE A 866 -6.76 29.41 -14.88
C ILE A 866 -6.41 30.07 -13.55
N ASP A 867 -7.00 31.24 -13.31
CA ASP A 867 -6.95 31.93 -12.03
C ASP A 867 -8.26 31.77 -11.24
N LEU A 868 -8.25 30.87 -10.27
CA LEU A 868 -9.34 30.67 -9.31
C LEU A 868 -9.38 31.78 -8.24
N GLY A 869 -8.38 32.66 -8.22
CA GLY A 869 -8.27 33.81 -7.34
C GLY A 869 -7.36 33.60 -6.12
N PRO A 870 -7.08 34.69 -5.36
CA PRO A 870 -6.21 34.61 -4.19
C PRO A 870 -6.77 33.66 -3.13
N CYS A 871 -5.92 32.77 -2.62
CA CYS A 871 -6.29 31.71 -1.69
C CYS A 871 -5.12 31.31 -0.77
N VAL A 872 -5.36 30.35 0.12
CA VAL A 872 -4.31 29.63 0.85
C VAL A 872 -4.26 28.21 0.31
N MET A 873 -3.11 27.80 -0.17
CA MET A 873 -2.83 26.45 -0.64
C MET A 873 -2.10 25.67 0.45
N THR A 874 -2.63 24.51 0.79
CA THR A 874 -1.95 23.50 1.62
C THR A 874 -1.47 22.38 0.72
N ASP A 875 -0.18 22.04 0.76
CA ASP A 875 0.35 20.90 -0.02
C ASP A 875 -0.04 19.56 0.61
N ALA A 876 0.36 18.45 -0.01
CA ALA A 876 0.03 17.12 0.52
C ALA A 876 0.67 16.85 1.90
N PHE A 877 1.78 17.49 2.25
CA PHE A 877 2.53 17.27 3.48
C PHE A 877 2.19 18.27 4.59
N GLY A 878 1.26 19.20 4.33
CA GLY A 878 0.72 20.14 5.31
C GLY A 878 1.35 21.53 5.26
N SER A 879 2.23 21.82 4.29
CA SER A 879 2.79 23.16 4.12
C SER A 879 1.77 24.12 3.56
N LYS A 880 1.73 25.33 4.13
CA LYS A 880 0.76 26.37 3.77
C LYS A 880 1.44 27.53 3.07
N THR A 881 0.90 27.91 1.92
CA THR A 881 1.37 29.04 1.13
C THR A 881 0.20 29.91 0.73
N ALA A 882 0.29 31.21 0.98
CA ALA A 882 -0.67 32.17 0.44
C ALA A 882 -0.37 32.39 -1.05
N LEU A 883 -1.39 32.24 -1.89
CA LEU A 883 -1.31 32.50 -3.33
C LEU A 883 -2.09 33.78 -3.64
N ASP A 884 -1.45 34.71 -4.34
CA ASP A 884 -2.13 35.90 -4.87
C ASP A 884 -2.95 35.58 -6.14
N SER A 885 -2.58 34.51 -6.85
CA SER A 885 -3.25 33.98 -8.04
C SER A 885 -2.93 32.49 -8.18
N THR A 886 -3.84 31.70 -8.77
CA THR A 886 -3.54 30.30 -9.11
C THR A 886 -2.98 30.14 -10.52
N GLU A 887 -3.00 31.19 -11.34
CA GLU A 887 -2.45 31.14 -12.69
C GLU A 887 -0.95 30.85 -12.66
N GLY A 888 -0.51 29.88 -13.45
CA GLY A 888 0.88 29.42 -13.52
C GLY A 888 1.31 28.53 -12.35
N PHE A 889 0.45 28.26 -11.36
CA PHE A 889 0.77 27.34 -10.26
C PHE A 889 1.01 25.94 -10.81
N GLU A 890 2.15 25.34 -10.46
CA GLU A 890 2.54 24.04 -10.99
C GLU A 890 2.05 22.91 -10.08
N LEU A 891 1.12 22.12 -10.60
CA LEU A 891 0.58 20.90 -10.01
C LEU A 891 1.48 19.71 -10.29
N GLY A 892 1.46 18.74 -9.37
CA GLY A 892 2.07 17.43 -9.55
C GLY A 892 1.10 16.31 -9.13
N ILE A 893 1.64 15.10 -9.02
CA ILE A 893 0.87 13.90 -8.65
C ILE A 893 0.31 13.91 -7.22
N TYR A 894 0.84 14.80 -6.36
CA TYR A 894 0.38 15.01 -4.99
C TYR A 894 -0.75 16.04 -4.98
N PRO A 895 -1.86 15.76 -4.28
CA PRO A 895 -2.94 16.72 -4.20
C PRO A 895 -2.59 17.93 -3.34
N VAL A 896 -3.01 19.10 -3.81
CA VAL A 896 -3.02 20.33 -3.03
C VAL A 896 -4.45 20.69 -2.64
N TYR A 897 -4.61 21.42 -1.52
CA TYR A 897 -5.87 21.84 -0.95
C TYR A 897 -5.93 23.37 -0.91
N MET A 898 -6.73 23.98 -1.77
CA MET A 898 -6.87 25.44 -1.89
C MET A 898 -8.16 25.90 -1.23
N ASN A 899 -8.06 26.81 -0.25
CA ASN A 899 -9.21 27.33 0.49
C ASN A 899 -9.06 28.85 0.75
N GLY A 900 -10.10 29.46 1.34
CA GLY A 900 -10.05 30.88 1.71
C GLY A 900 -10.03 31.83 0.51
N PHE A 901 -10.63 31.43 -0.62
CA PHE A 901 -10.73 32.23 -1.83
C PHE A 901 -11.36 33.61 -1.57
N LYS A 902 -10.67 34.66 -2.01
CA LYS A 902 -11.17 36.06 -1.89
C LYS A 902 -12.07 36.49 -3.04
N ASN A 903 -12.00 35.78 -4.17
CA ASN A 903 -12.86 35.94 -5.33
C ASN A 903 -13.36 34.57 -5.78
N LEU A 904 -14.65 34.44 -6.07
CA LEU A 904 -15.28 33.18 -6.46
C LEU A 904 -15.78 33.19 -7.92
N SER A 905 -15.59 34.28 -8.67
CA SER A 905 -16.19 34.42 -10.00
C SER A 905 -15.86 33.29 -10.96
N GLU A 906 -14.60 32.85 -10.98
CA GLU A 906 -14.15 31.77 -11.87
C GLU A 906 -14.64 30.41 -11.39
N ILE A 907 -14.57 30.15 -10.08
CA ILE A 907 -15.11 28.94 -9.46
C ILE A 907 -16.62 28.81 -9.74
N ASP A 908 -17.38 29.89 -9.60
CA ASP A 908 -18.82 29.93 -9.87
C ASP A 908 -19.13 29.74 -11.35
N PHE A 909 -18.30 30.28 -12.25
CA PHE A 909 -18.40 30.06 -13.69
C PHE A 909 -18.21 28.58 -14.06
N LEU A 910 -17.10 27.97 -13.66
CA LEU A 910 -16.79 26.56 -13.91
C LEU A 910 -17.82 25.61 -13.27
N LYS A 911 -18.30 25.96 -12.07
CA LYS A 911 -19.41 25.25 -11.42
C LYS A 911 -20.68 25.32 -12.26
N GLY A 912 -21.00 26.48 -12.84
CA GLY A 912 -22.12 26.67 -13.76
C GLY A 912 -22.01 25.78 -15.01
N GLU A 913 -20.81 25.69 -15.59
CA GLU A 913 -20.54 24.81 -16.73
C GLU A 913 -20.73 23.33 -16.37
N TYR A 914 -20.18 22.87 -15.25
CA TYR A 914 -20.40 21.52 -14.77
C TYR A 914 -21.89 21.20 -14.59
N LEU A 915 -22.64 22.10 -13.95
CA LEU A 915 -24.07 21.88 -13.72
C LEU A 915 -24.86 21.80 -15.04
N ALA A 916 -24.47 22.58 -16.05
CA ALA A 916 -25.06 22.47 -17.38
C ALA A 916 -24.75 21.12 -18.05
N GLN A 917 -23.50 20.63 -17.93
CA GLN A 917 -23.09 19.32 -18.41
C GLN A 917 -23.85 18.19 -17.69
N GLU A 918 -24.01 18.28 -16.37
CA GLU A 918 -24.76 17.30 -15.58
C GLU A 918 -26.24 17.27 -15.99
N VAL A 919 -26.89 18.42 -16.18
CA VAL A 919 -28.27 18.48 -16.70
C VAL A 919 -28.38 17.83 -18.07
N ALA A 920 -27.43 18.09 -18.97
CA ALA A 920 -27.39 17.46 -20.29
C ALA A 920 -27.18 15.94 -20.19
N TYR A 921 -26.30 15.48 -19.30
CA TYR A 921 -26.03 14.07 -19.06
C TYR A 921 -27.24 13.34 -18.46
N GLN A 922 -27.91 13.92 -17.46
CA GLN A 922 -29.12 13.36 -16.88
C GLN A 922 -30.26 13.29 -17.90
N LYS A 923 -30.39 14.30 -18.78
CA LYS A 923 -31.31 14.24 -19.91
C LYS A 923 -30.96 13.08 -20.85
N TYR A 924 -29.69 12.96 -21.24
CA TYR A 924 -29.21 11.87 -22.08
C TYR A 924 -29.48 10.49 -21.45
N LEU A 925 -29.24 10.31 -20.16
CA LEU A 925 -29.60 9.08 -19.45
C LEU A 925 -31.11 8.83 -19.46
N GLY A 926 -31.92 9.89 -19.30
CA GLY A 926 -33.37 9.81 -19.46
C GLY A 926 -33.79 9.33 -20.85
N ASP A 927 -33.16 9.87 -21.89
CA ASP A 927 -33.39 9.49 -23.29
C ASP A 927 -32.97 8.03 -23.53
N VAL A 928 -31.79 7.60 -23.05
CA VAL A 928 -31.33 6.20 -23.11
C VAL A 928 -32.27 5.26 -22.35
N ALA A 929 -32.78 5.67 -21.18
CA ALA A 929 -33.73 4.89 -20.40
C ALA A 929 -35.04 4.70 -21.15
N ALA A 930 -35.51 5.73 -21.85
CA ALA A 930 -36.75 5.74 -22.61
C ALA A 930 -36.70 4.95 -23.93
N LEU A 931 -35.51 4.62 -24.46
CA LEU A 931 -35.38 3.79 -25.66
C LEU A 931 -36.16 2.48 -25.52
N ASN A 932 -36.89 2.10 -26.56
CA ASN A 932 -37.50 0.78 -26.63
C ASN A 932 -36.41 -0.30 -26.75
N LYS A 933 -36.50 -1.34 -25.92
CA LYS A 933 -35.50 -2.42 -25.80
C LYS A 933 -36.23 -3.76 -25.78
N TYR A 934 -35.99 -4.59 -26.80
CA TYR A 934 -36.50 -5.95 -26.87
C TYR A 934 -35.30 -6.91 -26.81
N LEU A 935 -35.14 -7.55 -25.66
CA LEU A 935 -33.95 -8.31 -25.30
C LEU A 935 -34.35 -9.75 -24.97
N PHE A 936 -33.89 -10.71 -25.76
CA PHE A 936 -34.23 -12.12 -25.62
C PHE A 936 -32.98 -12.97 -25.43
N ASP A 937 -32.95 -13.77 -24.38
CA ASP A 937 -31.87 -14.70 -24.02
C ASP A 937 -32.43 -16.12 -24.16
N PHE A 938 -31.95 -16.85 -25.16
CA PHE A 938 -32.49 -18.14 -25.56
C PHE A 938 -31.88 -19.21 -24.65
N GLY A 939 -32.55 -19.52 -23.54
CA GLY A 939 -31.92 -20.23 -22.45
C GLY A 939 -32.82 -20.53 -21.27
N HIS A 940 -32.22 -20.99 -20.18
CA HIS A 940 -32.94 -21.23 -18.95
C HIS A 940 -33.14 -19.94 -18.14
N GLU A 941 -34.21 -19.88 -17.35
CA GLU A 941 -34.57 -18.69 -16.55
C GLU A 941 -33.58 -18.38 -15.42
N ASP A 942 -32.71 -19.32 -15.05
CA ASP A 942 -31.73 -19.13 -13.98
C ASP A 942 -30.44 -18.44 -14.45
N GLN A 943 -30.27 -18.21 -15.76
CA GLN A 943 -29.01 -17.72 -16.36
C GLN A 943 -29.17 -16.48 -17.25
N VAL A 944 -30.19 -15.68 -17.00
CA VAL A 944 -30.53 -14.52 -17.84
C VAL A 944 -29.47 -13.42 -17.79
N GLY A 945 -29.05 -12.94 -18.97
CA GLY A 945 -28.15 -11.81 -19.12
C GLY A 945 -28.79 -10.44 -18.87
N THR A 946 -27.97 -9.40 -18.88
CA THR A 946 -28.41 -7.99 -18.80
C THR A 946 -27.71 -7.16 -19.86
N LEU A 947 -28.44 -6.28 -20.53
CA LEU A 947 -27.86 -5.25 -21.39
C LEU A 947 -27.49 -4.06 -20.52
N ARG A 948 -26.23 -3.63 -20.59
CA ARG A 948 -25.76 -2.39 -19.98
C ARG A 948 -25.61 -1.33 -21.07
N MET A 949 -26.38 -0.25 -20.97
CA MET A 949 -26.24 0.97 -21.76
C MET A 949 -25.99 2.11 -20.78
N GLU A 950 -24.76 2.62 -20.74
CA GLU A 950 -24.31 3.51 -19.67
C GLU A 950 -24.55 2.92 -18.28
N SER A 951 -25.21 3.65 -17.37
CA SER A 951 -25.58 3.20 -16.02
C SER A 951 -26.92 2.44 -15.97
N ILE A 952 -27.57 2.24 -17.12
CA ILE A 952 -28.89 1.59 -17.21
C ILE A 952 -28.70 0.12 -17.56
N LYS A 953 -29.19 -0.75 -16.66
CA LYS A 953 -29.23 -2.20 -16.86
C LYS A 953 -30.64 -2.64 -17.16
N THR A 954 -30.82 -3.29 -18.32
CA THR A 954 -32.09 -3.87 -18.74
C THR A 954 -31.91 -5.39 -18.79
N PRO A 955 -32.67 -6.18 -18.01
CA PRO A 955 -32.58 -7.64 -18.08
C PRO A 955 -33.07 -8.14 -19.44
N PHE A 956 -32.50 -9.25 -19.89
CA PHE A 956 -33.06 -10.01 -21.01
C PHE A 956 -34.30 -10.78 -20.54
N ILE A 957 -35.11 -11.25 -21.49
CA ILE A 957 -36.22 -12.17 -21.25
C ILE A 957 -35.74 -13.56 -21.65
N ALA A 958 -35.85 -14.54 -20.74
CA ALA A 958 -35.55 -15.93 -21.05
C ALA A 958 -36.54 -16.50 -22.07
N VAL A 959 -36.04 -17.16 -23.11
CA VAL A 959 -36.84 -17.83 -24.14
C VAL A 959 -36.41 -19.30 -24.21
N GLN A 960 -37.32 -20.21 -23.85
CA GLN A 960 -37.09 -21.65 -23.93
C GLN A 960 -37.57 -22.20 -25.28
N ASN A 961 -37.19 -23.45 -25.59
CA ASN A 961 -37.54 -24.07 -26.87
C ASN A 961 -39.05 -24.25 -27.09
N ASP A 962 -39.83 -24.30 -26.01
CA ASP A 962 -41.29 -24.42 -25.98
C ASP A 962 -42.04 -23.09 -25.84
N SER A 963 -41.31 -21.96 -25.88
CA SER A 963 -41.88 -20.61 -25.82
C SER A 963 -42.57 -20.25 -27.14
N LEU A 964 -43.76 -20.79 -27.36
CA LEU A 964 -44.58 -20.54 -28.55
C LEU A 964 -45.11 -19.11 -28.57
N TRP A 965 -45.36 -18.60 -29.78
CA TRP A 965 -46.00 -17.30 -29.97
C TRP A 965 -47.27 -17.14 -29.13
N SER A 966 -47.35 -16.03 -28.39
CA SER A 966 -48.54 -15.62 -27.67
C SER A 966 -48.82 -14.14 -27.93
N ASP A 967 -50.07 -13.82 -28.29
CA ASP A 967 -50.52 -12.42 -28.41
C ASP A 967 -50.55 -11.71 -27.05
N GLU A 968 -50.50 -12.45 -25.93
CA GLU A 968 -50.40 -11.88 -24.59
C GLU A 968 -48.98 -11.40 -24.27
N THR A 969 -47.96 -12.15 -24.70
CA THR A 969 -46.56 -11.81 -24.42
C THR A 969 -45.92 -11.00 -25.56
N GLY A 970 -46.48 -11.06 -26.77
CA GLY A 970 -45.97 -10.36 -27.96
C GLY A 970 -44.68 -10.97 -28.50
N TYR A 971 -44.32 -12.19 -28.11
CA TYR A 971 -43.15 -12.92 -28.65
C TYR A 971 -43.33 -14.43 -28.60
N GLY A 972 -42.49 -15.15 -29.35
CA GLY A 972 -42.35 -16.60 -29.27
C GLY A 972 -42.03 -17.26 -30.61
N PHE A 973 -41.78 -18.56 -30.59
CA PHE A 973 -41.57 -19.36 -31.78
C PHE A 973 -42.89 -19.72 -32.48
N ASN A 974 -42.85 -19.78 -33.82
CA ASN A 974 -43.98 -20.25 -34.62
C ASN A 974 -44.32 -21.74 -34.39
N THR A 975 -43.32 -22.54 -34.03
CA THR A 975 -43.41 -23.95 -33.65
C THR A 975 -42.34 -24.27 -32.62
N GLU A 976 -42.53 -25.33 -31.82
CA GLU A 976 -41.55 -25.74 -30.80
C GLU A 976 -40.17 -25.97 -31.43
N ALA A 977 -39.15 -25.30 -30.87
CA ALA A 977 -37.76 -25.46 -31.27
C ALA A 977 -37.18 -26.78 -30.71
N LYS A 978 -35.99 -27.19 -31.17
CA LYS A 978 -35.49 -28.55 -30.96
C LYS A 978 -35.14 -28.87 -29.51
N SER A 979 -34.39 -27.98 -28.85
CA SER A 979 -33.98 -28.15 -27.46
C SER A 979 -33.43 -26.84 -26.91
N THR A 980 -33.50 -26.67 -25.59
CA THR A 980 -32.70 -25.69 -24.85
C THR A 980 -31.44 -26.37 -24.35
N ASP A 981 -30.28 -25.79 -24.64
CA ASP A 981 -28.96 -26.33 -24.32
C ASP A 981 -28.22 -25.39 -23.34
N ASP A 982 -27.51 -25.97 -22.35
CA ASP A 982 -26.65 -25.25 -21.38
C ASP A 982 -25.17 -25.66 -21.53
N ARG A 983 -24.33 -24.70 -21.94
CA ARG A 983 -22.88 -24.87 -22.07
C ARG A 983 -22.16 -24.50 -20.77
N LYS A 984 -22.26 -25.38 -19.77
CA LYS A 984 -21.69 -25.24 -18.41
C LYS A 984 -20.20 -24.86 -18.30
N TYR A 985 -19.43 -24.98 -19.38
CA TYR A 985 -18.02 -24.56 -19.43
C TYR A 985 -17.84 -23.05 -19.63
N LEU A 986 -18.88 -22.31 -20.04
CA LEU A 986 -18.88 -20.84 -20.23
C LEU A 986 -19.42 -20.09 -19.00
N ARG A 987 -18.90 -20.42 -17.82
CA ARG A 987 -19.47 -20.00 -16.51
C ARG A 987 -19.69 -18.49 -16.34
N ASP A 988 -18.81 -17.66 -16.87
CA ASP A 988 -18.84 -16.20 -16.66
C ASP A 988 -19.52 -15.43 -17.81
N ARG A 989 -20.05 -16.12 -18.82
CA ARG A 989 -20.69 -15.50 -19.98
C ARG A 989 -22.16 -15.91 -20.05
N LYS A 990 -22.98 -15.37 -19.13
CA LYS A 990 -24.41 -15.71 -19.00
C LYS A 990 -25.15 -15.78 -20.35
N LEU A 991 -25.10 -14.70 -21.13
CA LEU A 991 -25.70 -14.63 -22.48
C LEU A 991 -25.15 -15.66 -23.49
N ASP A 992 -23.93 -16.14 -23.32
CA ASP A 992 -23.30 -17.08 -24.25
C ASP A 992 -23.36 -18.54 -23.77
N ARG A 993 -23.89 -18.76 -22.57
CA ARG A 993 -23.91 -20.06 -21.92
C ARG A 993 -25.07 -20.90 -22.43
N ASP A 994 -26.24 -20.28 -22.53
CA ASP A 994 -27.45 -20.97 -22.93
C ASP A 994 -27.79 -20.67 -24.39
N SER A 995 -28.47 -21.61 -25.04
CA SER A 995 -28.94 -21.43 -26.41
C SER A 995 -30.18 -22.28 -26.68
N VAL A 996 -31.01 -21.87 -27.64
CA VAL A 996 -32.09 -22.70 -28.19
C VAL A 996 -31.67 -23.20 -29.57
N LYS A 997 -31.76 -24.51 -29.77
CA LYS A 997 -31.44 -25.18 -31.02
C LYS A 997 -32.59 -25.05 -32.02
N VAL A 998 -32.28 -24.52 -33.19
CA VAL A 998 -33.23 -24.22 -34.28
C VAL A 998 -32.76 -24.83 -35.61
N ASN A 999 -33.69 -25.06 -36.52
CA ASN A 999 -33.55 -25.62 -37.85
C ASN A 999 -34.74 -25.19 -38.72
N GLY A 1000 -34.84 -23.88 -38.99
CA GLY A 1000 -35.95 -23.28 -39.73
C GLY A 1000 -37.17 -22.87 -38.88
N GLU A 1001 -37.14 -23.09 -37.56
CA GLU A 1001 -38.11 -22.43 -36.66
C GLU A 1001 -37.87 -20.92 -36.66
N VAL A 1002 -38.96 -20.16 -36.59
CA VAL A 1002 -38.96 -18.69 -36.66
C VAL A 1002 -39.31 -18.14 -35.29
N PHE A 1003 -38.42 -17.33 -34.72
CA PHE A 1003 -38.72 -16.56 -33.52
C PHE A 1003 -39.28 -15.20 -33.92
N SER A 1004 -40.42 -14.82 -33.36
CA SER A 1004 -41.10 -13.57 -33.65
C SER A 1004 -41.24 -12.73 -32.39
N PHE A 1005 -41.20 -11.40 -32.52
CA PHE A 1005 -41.54 -10.46 -31.46
C PHE A 1005 -42.17 -9.17 -32.02
N GLU A 1006 -43.09 -8.56 -31.28
CA GLU A 1006 -43.70 -7.27 -31.61
C GLU A 1006 -42.77 -6.13 -31.25
N VAL A 1007 -42.74 -5.12 -32.11
CA VAL A 1007 -41.86 -3.95 -31.97
C VAL A 1007 -42.66 -2.69 -32.33
N GLU A 1008 -42.67 -1.74 -31.41
CA GLU A 1008 -43.27 -0.42 -31.62
C GLU A 1008 -42.61 0.35 -32.79
N PRO A 1009 -43.30 1.30 -33.44
CA PRO A 1009 -42.72 2.10 -34.52
C PRO A 1009 -41.44 2.83 -34.09
N GLY A 1010 -40.37 2.73 -34.88
CA GLY A 1010 -39.06 3.27 -34.54
C GLY A 1010 -37.94 2.78 -35.48
N ARG A 1011 -36.73 3.29 -35.27
CA ARG A 1011 -35.50 2.78 -35.92
C ARG A 1011 -34.73 1.96 -34.91
N TYR A 1012 -34.32 0.75 -35.27
CA TYR A 1012 -33.72 -0.18 -34.34
C TYR A 1012 -32.44 -0.77 -34.88
N MET A 1013 -31.44 -0.92 -34.01
CA MET A 1013 -30.34 -1.84 -34.25
C MET A 1013 -30.73 -3.21 -33.71
N ILE A 1014 -30.75 -4.20 -34.61
CA ILE A 1014 -30.87 -5.61 -34.26
C ILE A 1014 -29.47 -6.21 -34.28
N SER A 1015 -29.00 -6.65 -33.12
CA SER A 1015 -27.82 -7.50 -32.97
C SER A 1015 -28.26 -8.87 -32.49
N LEU A 1016 -27.78 -9.94 -33.10
CA LEU A 1016 -28.08 -11.31 -32.65
C LEU A 1016 -26.82 -12.15 -32.64
N LYS A 1017 -26.82 -13.17 -31.80
CA LYS A 1017 -25.79 -14.21 -31.81
C LYS A 1017 -26.39 -15.56 -32.12
N ALA A 1018 -25.83 -16.20 -33.15
CA ALA A 1018 -26.15 -17.56 -33.52
C ALA A 1018 -24.88 -18.33 -33.88
N ASP A 1019 -24.87 -19.63 -33.66
CA ASP A 1019 -23.84 -20.52 -34.19
C ASP A 1019 -24.45 -21.68 -34.99
N SER A 1020 -23.64 -22.31 -35.82
CA SER A 1020 -24.04 -23.45 -36.64
C SER A 1020 -23.01 -24.56 -36.57
N TYR A 1021 -23.46 -25.77 -36.89
CA TYR A 1021 -22.59 -26.91 -37.08
C TYR A 1021 -21.80 -26.84 -38.41
N VAL A 1022 -22.22 -25.97 -39.35
CA VAL A 1022 -21.47 -25.64 -40.58
C VAL A 1022 -20.65 -24.35 -40.42
N ASP A 1023 -19.79 -24.03 -41.39
CA ASP A 1023 -18.83 -22.92 -41.24
C ASP A 1023 -19.46 -21.53 -41.32
N THR A 1024 -20.47 -21.38 -42.18
CA THR A 1024 -21.32 -20.19 -42.29
C THR A 1024 -22.78 -20.57 -42.21
N LEU A 1025 -23.58 -19.68 -41.64
CA LEU A 1025 -25.02 -19.85 -41.46
C LEU A 1025 -25.71 -18.54 -41.79
N ASP A 1026 -26.83 -18.65 -42.49
CA ASP A 1026 -27.64 -17.50 -42.81
C ASP A 1026 -28.71 -17.33 -41.73
N THR A 1027 -28.77 -16.14 -41.14
CA THR A 1027 -29.89 -15.68 -40.33
C THR A 1027 -30.68 -14.66 -41.14
N VAL A 1028 -31.99 -14.82 -41.20
CA VAL A 1028 -32.89 -13.93 -41.95
C VAL A 1028 -33.74 -13.15 -40.97
N VAL A 1029 -33.67 -11.82 -41.09
CA VAL A 1029 -34.54 -10.89 -40.36
C VAL A 1029 -35.61 -10.38 -41.31
N SER A 1030 -36.88 -10.60 -41.02
CA SER A 1030 -38.00 -10.08 -41.81
C SER A 1030 -39.00 -9.33 -40.95
N TYR A 1031 -39.54 -8.23 -41.46
CA TYR A 1031 -40.44 -7.35 -40.71
C TYR A 1031 -41.38 -6.60 -41.66
N GLY A 1032 -42.68 -6.61 -41.34
CA GLY A 1032 -43.72 -5.98 -42.15
C GLY A 1032 -43.72 -6.48 -43.61
N ASN A 1033 -43.88 -5.56 -44.57
CA ASN A 1033 -43.81 -5.84 -46.02
C ASN A 1033 -42.42 -5.58 -46.63
N ASN A 1034 -41.37 -5.42 -45.79
CA ASN A 1034 -40.02 -5.17 -46.27
C ASN A 1034 -39.37 -6.45 -46.81
N SER A 1035 -38.41 -6.29 -47.72
CA SER A 1035 -37.58 -7.41 -48.18
C SER A 1035 -36.81 -8.02 -47.00
N PRO A 1036 -36.78 -9.35 -46.85
CA PRO A 1036 -35.99 -10.00 -45.80
C PRO A 1036 -34.51 -9.60 -45.89
N ILE A 1037 -33.93 -9.27 -44.75
CA ILE A 1037 -32.51 -8.96 -44.61
C ILE A 1037 -31.77 -10.24 -44.27
N LYS A 1038 -30.79 -10.60 -45.09
CA LYS A 1038 -29.98 -11.79 -44.91
C LYS A 1038 -28.67 -11.41 -44.21
N LEU A 1039 -28.40 -12.05 -43.08
CA LEU A 1039 -27.24 -11.86 -42.23
C LEU A 1039 -26.42 -13.15 -42.19
N GLU A 1040 -25.15 -13.07 -42.56
CA GLU A 1040 -24.24 -14.22 -42.45
C GLU A 1040 -23.56 -14.21 -41.07
N VAL A 1041 -23.67 -15.32 -40.34
CA VAL A 1041 -22.88 -15.58 -39.13
C VAL A 1041 -21.93 -16.75 -39.40
N SER A 1042 -20.78 -16.76 -38.73
CA SER A 1042 -19.77 -17.82 -38.87
C SER A 1042 -19.21 -18.22 -37.51
N LYS A 1043 -18.49 -19.33 -37.45
CA LYS A 1043 -17.79 -19.74 -36.21
C LYS A 1043 -16.80 -18.68 -35.71
N SER A 1044 -16.15 -17.95 -36.62
CA SER A 1044 -15.23 -16.86 -36.30
C SER A 1044 -15.92 -15.52 -36.00
N ASN A 1045 -17.13 -15.33 -36.52
CA ASN A 1045 -17.95 -14.14 -36.28
C ASN A 1045 -19.41 -14.54 -36.03
N PRO A 1046 -19.75 -14.99 -34.81
CA PRO A 1046 -21.09 -15.53 -34.50
C PRO A 1046 -22.14 -14.43 -34.24
N ILE A 1047 -21.75 -13.15 -34.35
CA ILE A 1047 -22.62 -12.00 -34.13
C ILE A 1047 -22.88 -11.32 -35.46
N ALA A 1048 -24.13 -11.01 -35.74
CA ALA A 1048 -24.53 -10.20 -36.88
C ALA A 1048 -25.43 -9.05 -36.43
N GLU A 1049 -25.36 -7.94 -37.16
CA GLU A 1049 -26.09 -6.71 -36.84
C GLU A 1049 -26.77 -6.16 -38.10
N THR A 1050 -27.95 -5.57 -37.92
CA THR A 1050 -28.64 -4.83 -38.98
C THR A 1050 -29.54 -3.74 -38.41
N GLU A 1051 -29.79 -2.72 -39.21
CA GLU A 1051 -30.75 -1.68 -38.87
C GLU A 1051 -32.10 -1.97 -39.53
N ILE A 1052 -33.19 -1.83 -38.77
CA ILE A 1052 -34.55 -1.88 -39.29
C ILE A 1052 -35.32 -0.60 -38.96
N ALA A 1053 -36.30 -0.27 -39.80
CA ALA A 1053 -37.21 0.85 -39.58
C ALA A 1053 -38.66 0.35 -39.58
N VAL A 1054 -39.28 0.35 -38.41
CA VAL A 1054 -40.66 -0.11 -38.18
C VAL A 1054 -41.58 1.11 -38.21
N VAL A 1055 -42.64 1.05 -39.02
CA VAL A 1055 -43.60 2.16 -39.19
C VAL A 1055 -44.99 1.80 -38.67
N ASP A 1056 -45.35 0.51 -38.71
CA ASP A 1056 -46.66 0.00 -38.29
C ASP A 1056 -46.54 -0.63 -36.90
N PRO A 1057 -47.34 -0.20 -35.89
CA PRO A 1057 -47.27 -0.74 -34.54
C PRO A 1057 -47.57 -2.24 -34.43
N ASP A 1058 -48.27 -2.81 -35.41
CA ASP A 1058 -48.56 -4.26 -35.44
C ASP A 1058 -47.45 -5.07 -36.16
N THR A 1059 -46.27 -4.47 -36.39
CA THR A 1059 -45.16 -5.13 -37.08
C THR A 1059 -44.51 -6.19 -36.20
N LYS A 1060 -44.53 -7.43 -36.70
CA LYS A 1060 -43.74 -8.54 -36.15
C LYS A 1060 -42.36 -8.57 -36.80
N VAL A 1061 -41.32 -8.56 -35.98
CA VAL A 1061 -39.95 -8.88 -36.41
C VAL A 1061 -39.76 -10.38 -36.27
N ASN A 1062 -39.36 -11.03 -37.35
CA ASN A 1062 -39.10 -12.46 -37.43
C ASN A 1062 -37.62 -12.71 -37.64
N VAL A 1063 -37.05 -13.60 -36.83
CA VAL A 1063 -35.67 -14.07 -36.93
C VAL A 1063 -35.69 -15.56 -37.21
N GLU A 1064 -35.12 -15.95 -38.35
CA GLU A 1064 -35.05 -17.34 -38.81
C GLU A 1064 -33.60 -17.74 -39.08
N VAL A 1065 -33.19 -18.91 -38.60
CA VAL A 1065 -31.91 -19.53 -38.97
C VAL A 1065 -32.13 -20.50 -40.13
N VAL A 1066 -31.52 -20.21 -41.29
CA VAL A 1066 -31.84 -20.86 -42.57
C VAL A 1066 -30.66 -21.70 -43.09
N GLY A 1067 -30.98 -22.84 -43.71
CA GLY A 1067 -30.04 -23.66 -44.47
C GLY A 1067 -29.39 -24.81 -43.71
N ALA A 1068 -29.24 -24.71 -42.38
CA ALA A 1068 -28.75 -25.80 -41.53
C ALA A 1068 -29.22 -25.62 -40.07
N PRO A 1069 -29.22 -26.68 -39.24
CA PRO A 1069 -29.44 -26.54 -37.81
C PRO A 1069 -28.38 -25.65 -37.16
N GLY A 1070 -28.81 -24.76 -36.27
CA GLY A 1070 -27.96 -23.87 -35.50
C GLY A 1070 -28.48 -23.67 -34.08
N ASN A 1071 -27.76 -22.88 -33.29
CA ASN A 1071 -28.20 -22.42 -31.98
C ASN A 1071 -28.36 -20.92 -31.99
N LEU A 1072 -29.47 -20.43 -31.49
CA LEU A 1072 -29.72 -19.03 -31.22
C LEU A 1072 -29.43 -18.75 -29.74
N TYR A 1073 -28.62 -17.74 -29.45
CA TYR A 1073 -28.20 -17.42 -28.07
C TYR A 1073 -28.94 -16.22 -27.53
N TRP A 1074 -28.93 -15.12 -28.26
CA TRP A 1074 -29.62 -13.91 -27.85
C TRP A 1074 -29.97 -13.03 -29.04
N ILE A 1075 -31.02 -12.23 -28.86
CA ILE A 1075 -31.41 -11.13 -29.74
C ILE A 1075 -31.45 -9.85 -28.91
N LYS A 1076 -30.83 -8.80 -29.43
CA LYS A 1076 -30.91 -7.42 -28.94
C LYS A 1076 -31.54 -6.58 -30.04
N CYS A 1077 -32.72 -6.05 -29.80
CA CYS A 1077 -33.34 -5.04 -30.65
C CYS A 1077 -33.47 -3.77 -29.82
N VAL A 1078 -32.65 -2.77 -30.11
CA VAL A 1078 -32.56 -1.53 -29.34
C VAL A 1078 -32.84 -0.35 -30.26
N GLU A 1079 -33.74 0.53 -29.84
CA GLU A 1079 -34.06 1.75 -30.56
C GLU A 1079 -32.81 2.64 -30.68
N LEU A 1080 -32.61 3.22 -31.87
CA LEU A 1080 -31.53 4.16 -32.15
C LEU A 1080 -31.95 5.57 -31.69
N MET A 1081 -31.05 6.26 -30.97
CA MET A 1081 -31.23 7.66 -30.55
C MET A 1081 -31.26 8.65 -31.71
#